data_AF-A0A0X3Y9J2-F1
#
_entry.id   AF-A0A0X3Y9J2-F1
#
_cell.length_a   1.000
_cell.length_b   1.000
_cell.length_c   1.000
_cell.angle_alpha   90.00
_cell.angle_beta   90.00
_cell.angle_gamma   90.00
#
_symmetry.space_group_name_H-M   'P 1'
#
loop_
_entity.id
_entity.type
_entity.pdbx_description
1 polymer ?
#
loop_
_entity_poly.entity_id
_entity_poly.type
_entity_poly.pdbx_seq_one_letter_code
_entity_poly.pdbx_strand_id
1 'polypeptide(L)'
;MKLTVALRVIGGFGIISLLLLIIGTTSYVSLNNISASTAEVNEVSIPALEQSALMQSGFVVMSKQSLQAFYSTSLEEVSSLRKLFSEEQQRYGQAAKNLSAAVQNEATLRRAAETVNEAYSNFTPVTTQLFQQLENNLTLRDNIDSNLSDLETHADDMASLILDFTDVRDVQRRFPRSYQAATAIETGINTLISNVVDLNRTTSDTTANTISNEIAFRLKELNDQFETIRTETAGQVSLIDDLAEKFAEINKLLAGSGSIVELKTRRLQSTTEATALLASAEQQTASAMASLAGLLNQASTAAETIQQDSASGVSNAITLIFTVVLISIIVSVVIATVTVRSISIPLAKVNQILGVVASGDMTQKLDDSAKDEFGELARNCNKVIANLQQLIQGIISRSTQLAAASEQTSAITVQTTQAIREQKSQVTQAATATTEMSSTAQGVLQSSNDAVAEIKNADNEAERVKGISLENKAIILQLSHEVEQASVVINKLHKDSASIGSILDVIRGIAEQTNLLALNAAIEAARAGEQGRGFAVVADEVRSLASKTQASTQEIQAMIQVLQSGAQAAVEAMNKGKKQAENCVAKTEVATKALDSITHAVHLAHDMSTQISDAAKEQNQVSHEISKLLESIVSIAEETASGAEQTSESSHEVARLAEELRVSVEQFKV
;
A
#
# COMPACT_ATOMS: atom_id res chain seq x y z
N MET A 1 -41.54 -68.63 68.25
CA MET A 1 -40.90 -67.50 67.54
C MET A 1 -41.69 -67.20 66.28
N LYS A 2 -42.32 -66.03 66.17
CA LYS A 2 -42.84 -65.59 64.86
C LYS A 2 -41.61 -65.34 63.99
N LEU A 3 -41.40 -66.15 62.95
CA LEU A 3 -40.34 -65.87 61.99
C LEU A 3 -40.61 -64.46 61.42
N THR A 4 -39.68 -63.53 61.62
CA THR A 4 -39.66 -62.22 60.94
C THR A 4 -39.63 -62.45 59.43
N VAL A 5 -40.06 -61.47 58.62
CA VAL A 5 -39.94 -61.55 57.15
C VAL A 5 -38.49 -61.91 56.80
N ALA A 6 -37.51 -61.32 57.49
CA ALA A 6 -36.10 -61.68 57.43
C ALA A 6 -35.81 -63.18 57.59
N LEU A 7 -36.40 -63.92 58.55
CA LEU A 7 -36.06 -65.33 58.79
C LEU A 7 -36.69 -66.30 57.76
N ARG A 8 -37.80 -65.91 57.12
CA ARG A 8 -38.39 -66.64 55.97
C ARG A 8 -37.69 -66.30 54.65
N VAL A 9 -37.23 -65.06 54.54
CA VAL A 9 -36.40 -64.57 53.44
C VAL A 9 -35.00 -65.18 53.51
N ILE A 10 -34.37 -65.38 54.69
CA ILE A 10 -33.05 -66.01 54.86
C ILE A 10 -33.02 -67.46 54.33
N GLY A 11 -34.08 -68.24 54.54
CA GLY A 11 -34.21 -69.59 53.97
C GLY A 11 -34.35 -69.61 52.44
N GLY A 12 -35.07 -68.64 51.87
CA GLY A 12 -35.13 -68.42 50.42
C GLY A 12 -33.84 -67.85 49.83
N PHE A 13 -33.16 -66.97 50.57
CA PHE A 13 -31.85 -66.41 50.25
C PHE A 13 -30.75 -67.45 50.30
N GLY A 14 -30.85 -68.52 51.09
CA GLY A 14 -29.88 -69.63 51.05
C GLY A 14 -29.86 -70.34 49.69
N ILE A 15 -31.03 -70.53 49.08
CA ILE A 15 -31.18 -71.16 47.76
C ILE A 15 -30.86 -70.15 46.64
N ILE A 16 -31.28 -68.89 46.78
CA ILE A 16 -30.98 -67.80 45.85
C ILE A 16 -29.50 -67.42 45.89
N SER A 17 -28.82 -67.49 47.03
CA SER A 17 -27.37 -67.19 47.16
C SER A 17 -26.51 -68.20 46.43
N LEU A 18 -26.91 -69.48 46.37
CA LEU A 18 -26.22 -70.51 45.59
C LEU A 18 -26.35 -70.24 44.07
N LEU A 19 -27.53 -69.78 43.63
CA LEU A 19 -27.78 -69.38 42.23
C LEU A 19 -27.10 -68.05 41.89
N LEU A 20 -27.03 -67.10 42.82
CA LEU A 20 -26.27 -65.85 42.69
C LEU A 20 -24.76 -66.08 42.63
N LEU A 21 -24.24 -67.12 43.28
CA LEU A 21 -22.83 -67.49 43.19
C LEU A 21 -22.47 -67.95 41.77
N ILE A 22 -23.37 -68.72 41.13
CA ILE A 22 -23.26 -69.16 39.73
C ILE A 22 -23.37 -67.96 38.76
N ILE A 23 -24.31 -67.04 39.01
CA ILE A 23 -24.44 -65.78 38.24
C ILE A 23 -23.18 -64.92 38.43
N GLY A 24 -22.65 -64.83 39.65
CA GLY A 24 -21.45 -64.06 39.99
C GLY A 24 -20.20 -64.57 39.29
N THR A 25 -19.98 -65.89 39.24
CA THR A 25 -18.87 -66.48 38.47
C THR A 25 -18.99 -66.23 36.97
N THR A 26 -20.22 -66.31 36.42
CA THR A 26 -20.47 -66.05 35.00
C THR A 26 -20.29 -64.57 34.64
N SER A 27 -20.82 -63.66 35.48
CA SER A 27 -20.61 -62.22 35.35
C SER A 27 -19.14 -61.83 35.47
N TYR A 28 -18.37 -62.46 36.37
CA TYR A 28 -16.94 -62.18 36.54
C TYR A 28 -16.13 -62.51 35.29
N VAL A 29 -16.40 -63.66 34.65
CA VAL A 29 -15.73 -64.03 33.39
C VAL A 29 -16.11 -63.07 32.24
N SER A 30 -17.39 -62.69 32.12
CA SER A 30 -17.82 -61.70 31.12
C SER A 30 -17.22 -60.31 31.36
N LEU A 31 -17.14 -59.85 32.61
CA LEU A 31 -16.55 -58.55 32.96
C LEU A 31 -15.04 -58.53 32.70
N ASN A 32 -14.34 -59.65 32.92
CA ASN A 32 -12.91 -59.77 32.65
C ASN A 32 -12.61 -59.73 31.15
N ASN A 33 -13.44 -60.36 30.32
CA ASN A 33 -13.32 -60.28 28.86
C ASN A 33 -13.60 -58.87 28.34
N ILE A 34 -14.61 -58.18 28.89
CA ILE A 34 -14.90 -56.78 28.57
C ILE A 34 -13.74 -55.87 29.00
N SER A 35 -13.14 -56.12 30.17
CA SER A 35 -11.97 -55.37 30.64
C SER A 35 -10.76 -55.55 29.72
N ALA A 36 -10.54 -56.75 29.18
CA ALA A 36 -9.45 -57.00 28.23
C ALA A 36 -9.68 -56.27 26.89
N SER A 37 -10.89 -56.35 26.32
CA SER A 37 -11.24 -55.61 25.10
C SER A 37 -11.24 -54.09 25.29
N THR A 38 -11.63 -53.60 26.46
CA THR A 38 -11.57 -52.16 26.80
C THR A 38 -10.12 -51.67 26.95
N ALA A 39 -9.23 -52.51 27.52
CA ALA A 39 -7.81 -52.20 27.60
C ALA A 39 -7.19 -52.13 26.20
N GLU A 40 -7.54 -53.04 25.29
CA GLU A 40 -7.05 -53.05 23.91
C GLU A 40 -7.48 -51.78 23.12
N VAL A 41 -8.72 -51.31 23.29
CA VAL A 41 -9.18 -50.03 22.70
C VAL A 41 -8.40 -48.83 23.25
N ASN A 42 -8.15 -48.79 24.57
CA ASN A 42 -7.46 -47.68 25.22
C ASN A 42 -5.95 -47.65 24.95
N GLU A 43 -5.31 -48.81 24.80
CA GLU A 43 -3.85 -48.91 24.62
C GLU A 43 -3.42 -48.92 23.16
N VAL A 44 -4.29 -49.33 22.23
CA VAL A 44 -3.96 -49.47 20.80
C VAL A 44 -4.81 -48.54 19.93
N SER A 45 -6.13 -48.70 19.93
CA SER A 45 -7.01 -48.03 18.95
C SER A 45 -7.12 -46.51 19.16
N ILE A 46 -7.27 -46.05 20.41
CA ILE A 46 -7.36 -44.61 20.71
C ILE A 46 -6.04 -43.88 20.40
N PRO A 47 -4.87 -44.35 20.90
CA PRO A 47 -3.60 -43.75 20.52
C PRO A 47 -3.34 -43.81 19.00
N ALA A 48 -3.74 -44.89 18.32
CA ALA A 48 -3.61 -44.98 16.87
C ALA A 48 -4.45 -43.92 16.14
N LEU A 49 -5.71 -43.70 16.56
CA LEU A 49 -6.57 -42.65 16.00
C LEU A 49 -6.02 -41.24 16.28
N GLU A 50 -5.61 -40.98 17.53
CA GLU A 50 -5.09 -39.68 17.95
C GLU A 50 -3.78 -39.32 17.22
N GLN A 51 -2.80 -40.22 17.21
CA GLN A 51 -1.52 -39.96 16.55
C GLN A 51 -1.68 -39.89 15.02
N SER A 52 -2.56 -40.69 14.43
CA SER A 52 -2.86 -40.59 12.99
C SER A 52 -3.54 -39.27 12.63
N ALA A 53 -4.42 -38.74 13.48
CA ALA A 53 -5.03 -37.43 13.29
C ALA A 53 -4.02 -36.28 13.42
N LEU A 54 -3.10 -36.36 14.39
CA LEU A 54 -1.98 -35.41 14.52
C LEU A 54 -1.07 -35.45 13.29
N MET A 55 -0.75 -36.64 12.79
CA MET A 55 0.02 -36.80 11.56
C MET A 55 -0.70 -36.22 10.34
N GLN A 56 -2.01 -36.47 10.21
CA GLN A 56 -2.83 -35.89 9.14
C GLN A 56 -2.83 -34.36 9.18
N SER A 57 -3.03 -33.78 10.37
CA SER A 57 -2.96 -32.33 10.58
C SER A 57 -1.58 -31.77 10.22
N GLY A 58 -0.50 -32.40 10.70
CA GLY A 58 0.87 -31.98 10.40
C GLY A 58 1.18 -32.02 8.91
N PHE A 59 0.70 -33.04 8.18
CA PHE A 59 0.89 -33.14 6.73
C PHE A 59 0.18 -32.02 5.97
N VAL A 60 -1.05 -31.68 6.35
CA VAL A 60 -1.80 -30.56 5.76
C VAL A 60 -1.10 -29.22 6.03
N VAL A 61 -0.58 -29.02 7.25
CA VAL A 61 0.17 -27.81 7.61
C VAL A 61 1.46 -27.70 6.79
N MET A 62 2.25 -28.76 6.69
CA MET A 62 3.48 -28.81 5.88
C MET A 62 3.21 -28.55 4.40
N SER A 63 2.15 -29.15 3.85
CA SER A 63 1.72 -28.92 2.46
C SER A 63 1.31 -27.47 2.23
N LYS A 64 0.50 -26.90 3.14
CA LYS A 64 0.08 -25.49 3.10
C LYS A 64 1.29 -24.54 3.15
N GLN A 65 2.25 -24.78 4.04
CA GLN A 65 3.46 -23.96 4.14
C GLN A 65 4.31 -24.03 2.88
N SER A 66 4.44 -25.21 2.26
CA SER A 66 5.13 -25.38 0.99
C SER A 66 4.45 -24.62 -0.15
N LEU A 67 3.12 -24.64 -0.20
CA LEU A 67 2.31 -23.89 -1.17
C LEU A 67 2.42 -22.38 -0.93
N GLN A 68 2.36 -21.94 0.33
CA GLN A 68 2.54 -20.53 0.68
C GLN A 68 3.92 -20.03 0.25
N ALA A 69 4.98 -20.80 0.54
CA ALA A 69 6.34 -20.46 0.16
C ALA A 69 6.51 -20.33 -1.36
N PHE A 70 5.81 -21.15 -2.15
CA PHE A 70 5.85 -21.08 -3.60
C PHE A 70 5.34 -19.74 -4.16
N TYR A 71 4.35 -19.14 -3.50
CA TYR A 71 3.79 -17.84 -3.91
C TYR A 71 4.39 -16.64 -3.18
N SER A 72 5.31 -16.86 -2.24
CA SER A 72 6.00 -15.79 -1.52
C SER A 72 6.90 -14.98 -2.46
N THR A 73 6.99 -13.68 -2.19
CA THR A 73 7.76 -12.73 -3.02
C THR A 73 9.02 -12.21 -2.34
N SER A 74 9.33 -12.68 -1.12
CA SER A 74 10.49 -12.25 -0.35
C SER A 74 11.26 -13.43 0.22
N LEU A 75 12.59 -13.29 0.28
CA LEU A 75 13.48 -14.31 0.82
C LEU A 75 13.25 -14.54 2.32
N GLU A 76 12.93 -13.47 3.05
CA GLU A 76 12.62 -13.52 4.48
C GLU A 76 11.37 -14.39 4.76
N GLU A 77 10.30 -14.21 3.98
CA GLU A 77 9.08 -14.99 4.12
C GLU A 77 9.31 -16.48 3.83
N VAL A 78 10.02 -16.81 2.74
CA VAL A 78 10.37 -18.20 2.41
C VAL A 78 11.22 -18.83 3.52
N SER A 79 12.19 -18.10 4.07
CA SER A 79 13.05 -18.58 5.16
C SER A 79 12.26 -18.83 6.47
N SER A 80 11.29 -17.97 6.77
CA SER A 80 10.39 -18.11 7.91
C SER A 80 9.47 -19.33 7.75
N LEU A 81 8.88 -19.50 6.57
CA LEU A 81 8.05 -20.65 6.24
C LEU A 81 8.85 -21.96 6.27
N ARG A 82 10.10 -21.96 5.81
CA ARG A 82 11.01 -23.11 5.90
C ARG A 82 11.29 -23.50 7.36
N LYS A 83 11.45 -22.51 8.25
CA LYS A 83 11.62 -22.76 9.68
C LYS A 83 10.37 -23.38 10.30
N LEU A 84 9.19 -22.81 10.03
CA LEU A 84 7.91 -23.34 10.50
C LEU A 84 7.64 -24.75 9.96
N PHE A 85 8.02 -25.01 8.70
CA PHE A 85 7.97 -26.34 8.09
C PHE A 85 8.85 -27.33 8.85
N SER A 86 10.09 -26.95 9.20
CA SER A 86 11.00 -27.81 9.96
C SER A 86 10.50 -28.09 11.39
N GLU A 87 9.87 -27.11 12.05
CA GLU A 87 9.23 -27.31 13.36
C GLU A 87 8.07 -28.31 13.29
N GLU A 88 7.23 -28.21 12.25
CA GLU A 88 6.13 -29.15 12.04
C GLU A 88 6.63 -30.55 11.66
N GLN A 89 7.74 -30.62 10.91
CA GLN A 89 8.43 -31.87 10.60
C GLN A 89 8.84 -32.64 11.87
N GLN A 90 9.32 -31.93 12.90
CA GLN A 90 9.68 -32.54 14.18
C GLN A 90 8.45 -33.07 14.93
N ARG A 91 7.35 -32.32 14.93
CA ARG A 91 6.08 -32.73 15.57
C ARG A 91 5.50 -33.96 14.88
N TYR A 92 5.46 -33.95 13.56
CA TYR A 92 5.04 -35.11 12.76
C TYR A 92 5.90 -36.33 13.07
N GLY A 93 7.23 -36.16 13.10
CA GLY A 93 8.16 -37.24 13.42
C GLY A 93 7.94 -37.84 14.82
N GLN A 94 7.55 -37.03 15.81
CA GLN A 94 7.21 -37.53 17.15
C GLN A 94 5.88 -38.30 17.14
N ALA A 95 4.86 -37.79 16.46
CA ALA A 95 3.58 -38.48 16.31
C ALA A 95 3.73 -39.83 15.59
N ALA A 96 4.54 -39.89 14.53
CA ALA A 96 4.85 -41.11 13.80
C ALA A 96 5.54 -42.17 14.69
N LYS A 97 6.47 -41.75 15.55
CA LYS A 97 7.13 -42.66 16.52
C LYS A 97 6.13 -43.20 17.55
N ASN A 98 5.28 -42.33 18.10
CA ASN A 98 4.27 -42.72 19.07
C ASN A 98 3.25 -43.69 18.46
N LEU A 99 2.79 -43.42 17.23
CA LEU A 99 1.92 -44.31 16.46
C LEU A 99 2.57 -45.68 16.28
N SER A 100 3.82 -45.71 15.80
CA SER A 100 4.56 -46.96 15.56
C SER A 100 4.69 -47.81 16.83
N ALA A 101 4.89 -47.17 18.00
CA ALA A 101 4.92 -47.86 19.28
C ALA A 101 3.54 -48.40 19.69
N ALA A 102 2.47 -47.62 19.51
CA ALA A 102 1.10 -48.02 19.86
C ALA A 102 0.60 -49.22 19.04
N VAL A 103 0.95 -49.29 17.75
CA VAL A 103 0.48 -50.34 16.84
C VAL A 103 1.44 -51.53 16.73
N GLN A 104 2.53 -51.57 17.50
CA GLN A 104 3.60 -52.56 17.32
C GLN A 104 3.12 -54.02 17.39
N ASN A 105 2.10 -54.29 18.21
CA ASN A 105 1.55 -55.62 18.45
C ASN A 105 0.32 -55.96 17.58
N GLU A 106 -0.17 -55.01 16.76
CA GLU A 106 -1.29 -55.22 15.82
C GLU A 106 -0.73 -55.21 14.38
N ALA A 107 -0.80 -56.37 13.71
CA ALA A 107 -0.08 -56.59 12.46
C ALA A 107 -0.59 -55.76 11.26
N THR A 108 -1.85 -55.34 11.29
CA THR A 108 -2.56 -54.67 10.20
C THR A 108 -2.25 -53.18 10.21
N LEU A 109 -2.48 -52.53 11.35
CA LEU A 109 -2.16 -51.15 11.68
C LEU A 109 -0.65 -50.89 11.61
N ARG A 110 0.20 -51.84 12.04
CA ARG A 110 1.65 -51.71 11.86
C ARG A 110 2.05 -51.54 10.39
N ARG A 111 1.51 -52.39 9.49
CA ARG A 111 1.81 -52.28 8.05
C ARG A 111 1.28 -50.96 7.47
N ALA A 112 0.08 -50.54 7.86
CA ALA A 112 -0.49 -49.28 7.40
C ALA A 112 0.33 -48.06 7.89
N ALA A 113 0.81 -48.09 9.14
CA ALA A 113 1.72 -47.07 9.66
C ALA A 113 3.07 -47.03 8.92
N GLU A 114 3.62 -48.20 8.54
CA GLU A 114 4.83 -48.30 7.72
C GLU A 114 4.64 -47.65 6.34
N THR A 115 3.49 -47.89 5.67
CA THR A 115 3.15 -47.27 4.38
C THR A 115 3.03 -45.75 4.47
N VAL A 116 2.41 -45.23 5.55
CA VAL A 116 2.33 -43.78 5.80
C VAL A 116 3.73 -43.18 5.97
N ASN A 117 4.61 -43.85 6.70
CA ASN A 117 5.97 -43.37 6.93
C ASN A 117 6.82 -43.38 5.65
N GLU A 118 6.61 -44.36 4.76
CA GLU A 118 7.23 -44.40 3.43
C GLU A 118 6.77 -43.22 2.56
N ALA A 119 5.47 -42.91 2.54
CA ALA A 119 4.94 -41.75 1.82
C ALA A 119 5.55 -40.43 2.32
N TYR A 120 5.71 -40.29 3.64
CA TYR A 120 6.36 -39.14 4.25
C TYR A 120 7.86 -39.02 3.90
N SER A 121 8.58 -40.15 3.87
CA SER A 121 9.99 -40.21 3.47
C SER A 121 10.20 -39.76 2.02
N ASN A 122 9.21 -39.98 1.15
CA ASN A 122 9.25 -39.54 -0.24
C ASN A 122 8.90 -38.04 -0.40
N PHE A 123 8.04 -37.50 0.47
CA PHE A 123 7.61 -36.10 0.46
C PHE A 123 8.70 -35.12 0.93
N THR A 124 9.42 -35.48 1.99
CA THR A 124 10.42 -34.64 2.64
C THR A 124 11.53 -34.10 1.70
N PRO A 125 12.20 -34.92 0.87
CA PRO A 125 13.27 -34.42 0.00
C PRO A 125 12.73 -33.47 -1.08
N VAL A 126 11.54 -33.75 -1.63
CA VAL A 126 10.89 -32.94 -2.66
C VAL A 126 10.60 -31.52 -2.14
N THR A 127 9.99 -31.43 -0.96
CA THR A 127 9.69 -30.13 -0.34
C THR A 127 10.93 -29.39 0.10
N THR A 128 11.95 -30.09 0.61
CA THR A 128 13.23 -29.46 0.95
C THR A 128 13.91 -28.85 -0.28
N GLN A 129 13.91 -29.57 -1.40
CA GLN A 129 14.42 -29.06 -2.67
C GLN A 129 13.58 -27.90 -3.21
N LEU A 130 12.25 -27.94 -3.03
CA LEU A 130 11.37 -26.84 -3.40
C LEU A 130 11.76 -25.55 -2.69
N PHE A 131 11.90 -25.57 -1.36
CA PHE A 131 12.35 -24.40 -0.59
C PHE A 131 13.70 -23.86 -1.08
N GLN A 132 14.65 -24.76 -1.36
CA GLN A 132 15.96 -24.37 -1.86
C GLN A 132 15.89 -23.68 -3.24
N GLN A 133 15.01 -24.16 -4.12
CA GLN A 133 14.81 -23.56 -5.44
C GLN A 133 14.09 -22.22 -5.36
N LEU A 134 13.13 -22.07 -4.45
CA LEU A 134 12.44 -20.79 -4.22
C LEU A 134 13.40 -19.71 -3.71
N GLU A 135 14.27 -20.05 -2.74
CA GLU A 135 15.33 -19.15 -2.26
C GLU A 135 16.30 -18.74 -3.37
N ASN A 136 16.71 -19.71 -4.20
CA ASN A 136 17.57 -19.46 -5.35
C ASN A 136 16.89 -18.55 -6.38
N ASN A 137 15.61 -18.79 -6.68
CA ASN A 137 14.83 -17.99 -7.63
C ASN A 137 14.73 -16.52 -7.20
N LEU A 138 14.41 -16.28 -5.93
CA LEU A 138 14.31 -14.94 -5.37
C LEU A 138 15.67 -14.24 -5.32
N THR A 139 16.74 -14.96 -4.96
CA THR A 139 18.12 -14.41 -5.00
C THR A 139 18.51 -14.02 -6.42
N LEU A 140 18.19 -14.84 -7.42
CA LEU A 140 18.42 -14.53 -8.83
C LEU A 140 17.61 -13.32 -9.29
N ARG A 141 16.36 -13.17 -8.85
CA ARG A 141 15.54 -11.97 -9.12
C ARG A 141 16.22 -10.72 -8.56
N ASP A 142 16.58 -10.74 -7.28
CA ASP A 142 17.12 -9.57 -6.60
C ASP A 142 18.46 -9.14 -7.24
N ASN A 143 19.29 -10.11 -7.67
CA ASN A 143 20.50 -9.83 -8.44
C ASN A 143 20.22 -9.24 -9.83
N ILE A 144 19.19 -9.73 -10.55
CA ILE A 144 18.78 -9.17 -11.85
C ILE A 144 18.31 -7.72 -11.68
N ASP A 145 17.49 -7.45 -10.67
CA ASP A 145 16.94 -6.12 -10.42
C ASP A 145 18.05 -5.13 -10.02
N SER A 146 19.02 -5.56 -9.19
CA SER A 146 20.22 -4.77 -8.89
C SER A 146 21.04 -4.47 -10.14
N ASN A 147 21.36 -5.50 -10.95
CA ASN A 147 22.14 -5.32 -12.17
C ASN A 147 21.41 -4.46 -13.21
N LEU A 148 20.08 -4.51 -13.26
CA LEU A 148 19.27 -3.65 -14.12
C LEU A 148 19.36 -2.18 -13.68
N SER A 149 19.30 -1.91 -12.37
CA SER A 149 19.50 -0.56 -11.83
C SER A 149 20.90 -0.01 -12.16
N ASP A 150 21.93 -0.86 -12.04
CA ASP A 150 23.31 -0.48 -12.40
C ASP A 150 23.42 -0.22 -13.92
N LEU A 151 22.75 -1.02 -14.74
CA LEU A 151 22.71 -0.84 -16.19
C LEU A 151 22.05 0.49 -16.58
N GLU A 152 20.90 0.81 -15.99
CA GLU A 152 20.20 2.08 -16.22
C GLU A 152 21.08 3.28 -15.84
N THR A 153 21.76 3.20 -14.71
CA THR A 153 22.70 4.24 -14.25
C THR A 153 23.87 4.43 -15.23
N HIS A 154 24.52 3.33 -15.62
CA HIS A 154 25.63 3.41 -16.58
C HIS A 154 25.18 3.86 -17.97
N ALA A 155 23.94 3.55 -18.34
CA ALA A 155 23.37 3.99 -19.59
C ALA A 155 23.07 5.49 -19.62
N ASP A 156 22.54 6.05 -18.53
CA ASP A 156 22.31 7.48 -18.37
C ASP A 156 23.64 8.26 -18.38
N ASP A 157 24.64 7.77 -17.62
CA ASP A 157 26.01 8.31 -17.65
C ASP A 157 26.58 8.30 -19.07
N MET A 158 26.40 7.19 -19.80
CA MET A 158 26.86 7.06 -21.19
C MET A 158 26.15 8.03 -22.13
N ALA A 159 24.84 8.26 -21.94
CA ALA A 159 24.09 9.24 -22.71
C ALA A 159 24.61 10.66 -22.47
N SER A 160 24.89 11.03 -21.21
CA SER A 160 25.49 12.33 -20.87
C SER A 160 26.88 12.50 -21.50
N LEU A 161 27.74 11.48 -21.42
CA LEU A 161 29.07 11.52 -22.01
C LEU A 161 29.03 11.60 -23.54
N ILE A 162 28.04 10.97 -24.18
CA ILE A 162 27.81 11.08 -25.63
C ILE A 162 27.38 12.49 -26.02
N LEU A 163 26.49 13.10 -25.24
CA LEU A 163 26.05 14.47 -25.47
C LEU A 163 27.24 15.43 -25.37
N ASP A 164 28.02 15.33 -24.30
CA ASP A 164 29.27 16.09 -24.11
C ASP A 164 30.25 15.86 -25.26
N PHE A 165 30.41 14.61 -25.70
CA PHE A 165 31.27 14.27 -26.85
C PHE A 165 30.80 14.95 -28.14
N THR A 166 29.49 14.99 -28.40
CA THR A 166 28.93 15.66 -29.59
C THR A 166 29.06 17.17 -29.53
N ASP A 167 29.11 17.76 -28.33
CA ASP A 167 29.22 19.21 -28.09
C ASP A 167 30.68 19.72 -28.07
N VAL A 168 31.68 18.83 -28.00
CA VAL A 168 33.10 19.22 -28.12
C VAL A 168 33.30 19.96 -29.46
N ARG A 169 33.81 21.20 -29.37
CA ARG A 169 34.02 22.08 -30.53
C ARG A 169 34.73 21.35 -31.66
N ASP A 170 34.11 21.41 -32.83
CA ASP A 170 34.57 20.84 -34.09
C ASP A 170 34.53 19.30 -34.21
N VAL A 171 33.95 18.52 -33.27
CA VAL A 171 33.84 17.05 -33.45
C VAL A 171 33.05 16.70 -34.71
N GLN A 172 31.91 17.35 -34.97
CA GLN A 172 31.13 17.14 -36.19
C GLN A 172 31.91 17.43 -37.49
N ARG A 173 32.87 18.37 -37.44
CA ARG A 173 33.68 18.78 -38.60
C ARG A 173 34.97 17.98 -38.75
N ARG A 174 35.59 17.59 -37.63
CA ARG A 174 36.89 16.89 -37.57
C ARG A 174 36.74 15.37 -37.61
N PHE A 175 35.66 14.83 -37.03
CA PHE A 175 35.40 13.39 -36.87
C PHE A 175 33.94 13.06 -37.25
N PRO A 176 33.56 13.21 -38.53
CA PRO A 176 32.17 13.06 -38.96
C PRO A 176 31.63 11.64 -38.77
N ARG A 177 32.46 10.59 -38.82
CA ARG A 177 32.00 9.21 -38.58
C ARG A 177 31.75 8.97 -37.09
N SER A 178 32.58 9.54 -36.23
CA SER A 178 32.43 9.47 -34.77
C SER A 178 31.18 10.19 -34.30
N TYR A 179 30.85 11.33 -34.91
CA TYR A 179 29.59 12.03 -34.63
C TYR A 179 28.37 11.16 -34.99
N GLN A 180 28.37 10.53 -36.17
CA GLN A 180 27.30 9.61 -36.57
C GLN A 180 27.20 8.38 -35.67
N ALA A 181 28.34 7.80 -35.30
CA ALA A 181 28.42 6.68 -34.39
C ALA A 181 27.90 7.05 -32.98
N ALA A 182 28.20 8.25 -32.48
CA ALA A 182 27.73 8.73 -31.19
C ALA A 182 26.20 8.84 -31.14
N THR A 183 25.58 9.43 -32.16
CA THR A 183 24.10 9.47 -32.28
C THR A 183 23.48 8.08 -32.42
N ALA A 184 24.15 7.16 -33.14
CA ALA A 184 23.70 5.78 -33.25
C ALA A 184 23.76 5.04 -31.90
N ILE A 185 24.79 5.31 -31.09
CA ILE A 185 24.91 4.75 -29.73
C ILE A 185 23.80 5.28 -28.82
N GLU A 186 23.49 6.58 -28.86
CA GLU A 186 22.40 7.19 -28.08
C GLU A 186 21.04 6.55 -28.36
N THR A 187 20.73 6.26 -29.63
CA THR A 187 19.47 5.58 -29.98
C THR A 187 19.53 4.08 -29.63
N GLY A 188 20.69 3.46 -29.85
CA GLY A 188 20.89 2.04 -29.62
C GLY A 188 20.87 1.67 -28.13
N ILE A 189 21.33 2.55 -27.24
CA ILE A 189 21.33 2.30 -25.78
C ILE A 189 19.91 2.26 -25.21
N ASN A 190 19.04 3.17 -25.64
CA ASN A 190 17.64 3.19 -25.24
C ASN A 190 16.90 1.92 -25.68
N THR A 191 17.19 1.46 -26.90
CA THR A 191 16.66 0.21 -27.43
C THR A 191 17.20 -1.00 -26.64
N LEU A 192 18.49 -0.98 -26.29
CA LEU A 192 19.13 -2.02 -25.48
C LEU A 192 18.48 -2.13 -24.10
N ILE A 193 18.28 -1.02 -23.40
CA ILE A 193 17.59 -0.99 -22.09
C ILE A 193 16.19 -1.55 -22.21
N SER A 194 15.42 -1.11 -23.21
CA SER A 194 14.05 -1.63 -23.44
C SER A 194 14.05 -3.15 -23.61
N ASN A 195 15.00 -3.70 -24.38
CA ASN A 195 15.11 -5.14 -24.57
C ASN A 195 15.48 -5.87 -23.27
N VAL A 196 16.34 -5.28 -22.43
CA VAL A 196 16.70 -5.87 -21.12
C VAL A 196 15.51 -5.83 -20.15
N VAL A 197 14.72 -4.76 -20.16
CA VAL A 197 13.48 -4.66 -19.37
C VAL A 197 12.46 -5.73 -19.83
N ASP A 198 12.30 -5.91 -21.14
CA ASP A 198 11.41 -6.94 -21.68
C ASP A 198 11.91 -8.36 -21.36
N LEU A 199 13.23 -8.57 -21.37
CA LEU A 199 13.86 -9.80 -20.89
C LEU A 199 13.58 -10.03 -19.40
N ASN A 200 13.63 -8.99 -18.55
CA ASN A 200 13.31 -9.17 -17.13
C ASN A 200 11.83 -9.55 -16.93
N ARG A 201 10.93 -9.00 -17.74
CA ARG A 201 9.48 -9.26 -17.66
C ARG A 201 9.03 -10.62 -18.18
N THR A 202 9.74 -11.19 -19.16
CA THR A 202 9.27 -12.44 -19.78
C THR A 202 9.32 -13.64 -18.83
N THR A 203 8.36 -14.54 -18.98
CA THR A 203 8.28 -15.82 -18.25
C THR A 203 8.53 -17.03 -19.16
N SER A 204 8.76 -16.78 -20.46
CA SER A 204 8.94 -17.82 -21.48
C SER A 204 10.41 -17.98 -21.86
N ASP A 205 10.94 -19.21 -21.79
CA ASP A 205 12.30 -19.53 -22.21
C ASP A 205 12.56 -19.19 -23.69
N THR A 206 11.59 -19.42 -24.57
CA THR A 206 11.75 -19.15 -26.01
C THR A 206 11.81 -17.65 -26.30
N THR A 207 10.99 -16.86 -25.59
CA THR A 207 10.98 -15.40 -25.68
C THR A 207 12.26 -14.83 -25.06
N ALA A 208 12.68 -15.34 -23.89
CA ALA A 208 13.93 -14.94 -23.26
C ALA A 208 15.13 -15.19 -24.15
N ASN A 209 15.21 -16.36 -24.80
CA ASN A 209 16.28 -16.67 -25.75
C ASN A 209 16.28 -15.72 -26.97
N THR A 210 15.09 -15.40 -27.50
CA THR A 210 14.96 -14.46 -28.62
C THR A 210 15.47 -13.07 -28.25
N ILE A 211 15.00 -12.54 -27.13
CA ILE A 211 15.41 -11.22 -26.64
C ILE A 211 16.89 -11.21 -26.26
N SER A 212 17.41 -12.29 -25.67
CA SER A 212 18.84 -12.42 -25.34
C SER A 212 19.73 -12.36 -26.58
N ASN A 213 19.31 -13.00 -27.68
CA ASN A 213 20.01 -12.89 -28.97
C ASN A 213 19.94 -11.46 -29.54
N GLU A 214 18.81 -10.78 -29.37
CA GLU A 214 18.67 -9.38 -29.78
C GLU A 214 19.57 -8.46 -28.96
N ILE A 215 19.62 -8.62 -27.63
CA ILE A 215 20.53 -7.91 -26.73
C ILE A 215 21.98 -8.14 -27.16
N ALA A 216 22.39 -9.39 -27.41
CA ALA A 216 23.74 -9.70 -27.86
C ALA A 216 24.08 -9.04 -29.20
N PHE A 217 23.14 -9.02 -30.14
CA PHE A 217 23.31 -8.35 -31.43
C PHE A 217 23.45 -6.83 -31.28
N ARG A 218 22.57 -6.21 -30.49
CA ARG A 218 22.59 -4.76 -30.21
C ARG A 218 23.84 -4.34 -29.47
N LEU A 219 24.25 -5.11 -28.47
CA LEU A 219 25.48 -4.88 -27.74
C LEU A 219 26.69 -4.92 -28.67
N LYS A 220 26.73 -5.88 -29.62
CA LYS A 220 27.78 -5.92 -30.65
C LYS A 220 27.75 -4.68 -31.55
N GLU A 221 26.57 -4.28 -32.04
CA GLU A 221 26.40 -3.08 -32.87
C GLU A 221 26.92 -1.83 -32.16
N LEU A 222 26.59 -1.65 -30.88
CA LEU A 222 27.06 -0.54 -30.06
C LEU A 222 28.58 -0.55 -29.86
N ASN A 223 29.18 -1.72 -29.60
CA ASN A 223 30.63 -1.87 -29.50
C ASN A 223 31.34 -1.52 -30.84
N ASP A 224 30.77 -1.94 -31.97
CA ASP A 224 31.32 -1.61 -33.31
C ASP A 224 31.26 -0.08 -33.58
N GLN A 225 30.19 0.60 -33.14
CA GLN A 225 30.09 2.07 -33.21
C GLN A 225 31.11 2.75 -32.30
N PHE A 226 31.28 2.25 -31.07
CA PHE A 226 32.27 2.78 -30.14
C PHE A 226 33.71 2.63 -30.68
N GLU A 227 34.04 1.48 -31.27
CA GLU A 227 35.33 1.26 -31.92
C GLU A 227 35.57 2.21 -33.10
N THR A 228 34.51 2.59 -33.82
CA THR A 228 34.59 3.62 -34.87
C THR A 228 34.98 4.98 -34.29
N ILE A 229 34.35 5.38 -33.17
CA ILE A 229 34.69 6.61 -32.44
C ILE A 229 36.15 6.57 -31.96
N ARG A 230 36.55 5.47 -31.31
CA ARG A 230 37.89 5.28 -30.75
C ARG A 230 38.97 5.36 -31.83
N THR A 231 38.71 4.75 -32.99
CA THR A 231 39.68 4.70 -34.10
C THR A 231 39.83 6.05 -34.81
N GLU A 232 38.74 6.77 -35.08
CA GLU A 232 38.78 8.04 -35.82
C GLU A 232 39.30 9.20 -34.95
N THR A 233 38.97 9.21 -33.66
CA THR A 233 39.46 10.24 -32.73
C THR A 233 40.93 10.05 -32.33
N ALA A 234 41.46 8.82 -32.42
CA ALA A 234 42.87 8.48 -32.17
C ALA A 234 43.46 9.08 -30.87
N GLY A 235 42.65 9.14 -29.80
CA GLY A 235 43.06 9.70 -28.51
C GLY A 235 43.14 11.24 -28.44
N GLN A 236 42.63 11.95 -29.45
CA GLN A 236 42.60 13.41 -29.49
C GLN A 236 41.47 14.03 -28.66
N VAL A 237 40.56 13.21 -28.13
CA VAL A 237 39.40 13.62 -27.33
C VAL A 237 39.48 12.89 -25.98
N SER A 238 39.48 13.64 -24.87
CA SER A 238 39.68 13.08 -23.54
C SER A 238 38.51 12.22 -23.04
N LEU A 239 37.29 12.49 -23.50
CA LEU A 239 36.07 11.77 -23.07
C LEU A 239 36.00 10.31 -23.57
N ILE A 240 36.89 9.88 -24.45
CA ILE A 240 36.87 8.52 -25.01
C ILE A 240 37.20 7.47 -23.97
N ASP A 241 38.08 7.78 -23.01
CA ASP A 241 38.44 6.84 -21.94
C ASP A 241 37.27 6.65 -20.97
N ASP A 242 36.54 7.71 -20.63
CA ASP A 242 35.34 7.65 -19.78
C ASP A 242 34.21 6.86 -20.47
N LEU A 243 34.03 7.06 -21.79
CA LEU A 243 33.10 6.25 -22.58
C LEU A 243 33.53 4.77 -22.64
N ALA A 244 34.83 4.49 -22.77
CA ALA A 244 35.35 3.12 -22.77
C ALA A 244 35.02 2.39 -21.46
N GLU A 245 35.14 3.09 -20.32
CA GLU A 245 34.78 2.55 -19.00
C GLU A 245 33.29 2.19 -18.93
N LYS A 246 32.40 3.09 -19.37
CA LYS A 246 30.95 2.81 -19.37
C LYS A 246 30.57 1.66 -20.29
N PHE A 247 31.17 1.58 -21.48
CA PHE A 247 30.99 0.43 -22.36
C PHE A 247 31.46 -0.88 -21.72
N ALA A 248 32.56 -0.86 -20.97
CA ALA A 248 33.06 -2.05 -20.28
C ALA A 248 32.09 -2.53 -19.18
N GLU A 249 31.54 -1.62 -18.37
CA GLU A 249 30.57 -1.98 -17.33
C GLU A 249 29.23 -2.46 -17.93
N ILE A 250 28.72 -1.79 -18.97
CA ILE A 250 27.52 -2.25 -19.69
C ILE A 250 27.73 -3.65 -20.30
N ASN A 251 28.89 -3.89 -20.93
CA ASN A 251 29.23 -5.21 -21.47
C ASN A 251 29.27 -6.29 -20.39
N LYS A 252 29.83 -5.99 -19.22
CA LYS A 252 29.91 -6.92 -18.09
C LYS A 252 28.52 -7.26 -17.52
N LEU A 253 27.60 -6.31 -17.48
CA LEU A 253 26.22 -6.53 -17.02
C LEU A 253 25.39 -7.35 -18.01
N LEU A 254 25.74 -7.35 -19.30
CA LEU A 254 24.94 -7.97 -20.37
C LEU A 254 25.57 -9.20 -21.02
N ALA A 255 26.88 -9.39 -20.91
CA ALA A 255 27.61 -10.48 -21.52
C ALA A 255 28.55 -11.17 -20.50
N GLY A 256 28.64 -12.50 -20.63
CA GLY A 256 29.50 -13.31 -19.75
C GLY A 256 28.78 -13.83 -18.51
N SER A 257 29.57 -14.32 -17.55
CA SER A 257 29.05 -14.94 -16.33
C SER A 257 28.54 -13.90 -15.33
N GLY A 258 27.34 -14.10 -14.78
CA GLY A 258 26.70 -13.17 -13.85
C GLY A 258 25.98 -12.00 -14.55
N SER A 259 25.90 -12.02 -15.88
CA SER A 259 25.12 -11.04 -16.64
C SER A 259 23.61 -11.21 -16.40
N ILE A 260 22.85 -10.15 -16.65
CA ILE A 260 21.38 -10.17 -16.57
C ILE A 260 20.80 -11.31 -17.44
N VAL A 261 21.39 -11.54 -18.62
CA VAL A 261 20.98 -12.60 -19.56
C VAL A 261 21.15 -14.00 -18.96
N GLU A 262 22.32 -14.27 -18.38
CA GLU A 262 22.58 -15.58 -17.77
C GLU A 262 21.73 -15.77 -16.52
N LEU A 263 21.66 -14.76 -15.65
CA LEU A 263 20.87 -14.80 -14.43
C LEU A 263 19.39 -15.03 -14.74
N LYS A 264 18.85 -14.38 -15.79
CA LYS A 264 17.47 -14.59 -16.23
C LYS A 264 17.23 -16.02 -16.69
N THR A 265 18.14 -16.58 -17.49
CA THR A 265 18.06 -17.97 -17.94
C THR A 265 18.02 -18.94 -16.76
N ARG A 266 18.94 -18.75 -15.79
CA ARG A 266 18.96 -19.56 -14.56
C ARG A 266 17.69 -19.39 -13.74
N ARG A 267 17.14 -18.19 -13.68
CA ARG A 267 15.89 -17.91 -12.94
C ARG A 267 14.71 -18.63 -13.58
N LEU A 268 14.57 -18.60 -14.91
CA LEU A 268 13.49 -19.33 -15.61
C LEU A 268 13.62 -20.84 -15.41
N GLN A 269 14.84 -21.39 -15.48
CA GLN A 269 15.08 -22.79 -15.15
C GLN A 269 14.68 -23.11 -13.70
N SER A 270 15.09 -22.29 -12.75
CA SER A 270 14.73 -22.45 -11.34
C SER A 270 13.22 -22.36 -11.11
N THR A 271 12.50 -21.48 -11.83
CA THR A 271 11.02 -21.41 -11.80
C THR A 271 10.40 -22.72 -12.31
N THR A 272 10.91 -23.26 -13.41
CA THR A 272 10.43 -24.52 -13.99
C THR A 272 10.66 -25.69 -13.04
N GLU A 273 11.85 -25.77 -12.43
CA GLU A 273 12.20 -26.78 -11.42
C GLU A 273 11.32 -26.66 -10.17
N ALA A 274 11.12 -25.45 -9.66
CA ALA A 274 10.23 -25.20 -8.51
C ALA A 274 8.78 -25.62 -8.82
N THR A 275 8.29 -25.34 -10.02
CA THR A 275 6.92 -25.73 -10.44
C THR A 275 6.77 -27.26 -10.51
N ALA A 276 7.78 -27.96 -11.05
CA ALA A 276 7.78 -29.42 -11.09
C ALA A 276 7.87 -30.04 -9.68
N LEU A 277 8.68 -29.44 -8.80
CA LEU A 277 8.79 -29.86 -7.40
C LEU A 277 7.49 -29.63 -6.61
N LEU A 278 6.79 -28.52 -6.86
CA LEU A 278 5.47 -28.26 -6.26
C LEU A 278 4.46 -29.33 -6.69
N ALA A 279 4.36 -29.61 -8.00
CA ALA A 279 3.46 -30.64 -8.51
C ALA A 279 3.78 -32.03 -7.93
N SER A 280 5.08 -32.35 -7.78
CA SER A 280 5.51 -33.58 -7.12
C SER A 280 5.15 -33.61 -5.63
N ALA A 281 5.31 -32.49 -4.92
CA ALA A 281 4.93 -32.35 -3.51
C ALA A 281 3.42 -32.51 -3.32
N GLU A 282 2.59 -31.95 -4.20
CA GLU A 282 1.13 -32.11 -4.20
C GLU A 282 0.73 -33.57 -4.44
N GLN A 283 1.37 -34.24 -5.42
CA GLN A 283 1.14 -35.66 -5.68
C GLN A 283 1.50 -36.53 -4.47
N GLN A 284 2.63 -36.27 -3.83
CA GLN A 284 3.04 -37.00 -2.63
C GLN A 284 2.16 -36.69 -1.43
N THR A 285 1.65 -35.46 -1.31
CA THR A 285 0.66 -35.08 -0.30
C THR A 285 -0.63 -35.88 -0.49
N ALA A 286 -1.15 -35.97 -1.72
CA ALA A 286 -2.35 -36.74 -2.01
C ALA A 286 -2.18 -38.23 -1.69
N SER A 287 -1.03 -38.82 -2.05
CA SER A 287 -0.69 -40.21 -1.73
C SER A 287 -0.62 -40.43 -0.20
N ALA A 288 0.11 -39.58 0.53
CA ALA A 288 0.23 -39.67 1.98
C ALA A 288 -1.11 -39.50 2.70
N MET A 289 -1.95 -38.57 2.24
CA MET A 289 -3.30 -38.35 2.77
C MET A 289 -4.20 -39.56 2.53
N ALA A 290 -4.10 -40.22 1.37
CA ALA A 290 -4.84 -41.46 1.09
C ALA A 290 -4.39 -42.61 2.00
N SER A 291 -3.08 -42.76 2.23
CA SER A 291 -2.54 -43.75 3.17
C SER A 291 -2.96 -43.47 4.61
N LEU A 292 -2.94 -42.21 5.06
CA LEU A 292 -3.40 -41.78 6.39
C LEU A 292 -4.90 -41.98 6.58
N ALA A 293 -5.72 -41.68 5.56
CA ALA A 293 -7.15 -41.96 5.59
C ALA A 293 -7.42 -43.48 5.65
N GLY A 294 -6.65 -44.28 4.92
CA GLY A 294 -6.70 -45.73 5.00
C GLY A 294 -6.36 -46.26 6.39
N LEU A 295 -5.31 -45.72 7.02
CA LEU A 295 -4.92 -46.05 8.39
C LEU A 295 -5.99 -45.65 9.41
N LEU A 296 -6.53 -44.42 9.32
CA LEU A 296 -7.62 -43.95 10.19
C LEU A 296 -8.87 -44.82 10.04
N ASN A 297 -9.21 -45.21 8.81
CA ASN A 297 -10.33 -46.12 8.57
C ASN A 297 -10.08 -47.50 9.19
N GLN A 298 -8.87 -48.06 9.03
CA GLN A 298 -8.51 -49.33 9.66
C GLN A 298 -8.51 -49.24 11.19
N ALA A 299 -8.03 -48.14 11.77
CA ALA A 299 -8.04 -47.91 13.21
C ALA A 299 -9.48 -47.73 13.74
N SER A 300 -10.35 -47.05 13.00
CA SER A 300 -11.78 -46.90 13.32
C SER A 300 -12.50 -48.24 13.21
N THR A 301 -12.29 -49.00 12.14
CA THR A 301 -12.88 -50.34 11.97
C THR A 301 -12.38 -51.30 13.05
N ALA A 302 -11.10 -51.23 13.45
CA ALA A 302 -10.59 -52.00 14.57
C ALA A 302 -11.29 -51.62 15.88
N ALA A 303 -11.45 -50.32 16.17
CA ALA A 303 -12.18 -49.84 17.34
C ALA A 303 -13.66 -50.27 17.34
N GLU A 304 -14.33 -50.18 16.18
CA GLU A 304 -15.72 -50.59 15.97
C GLU A 304 -15.90 -52.10 16.11
N THR A 305 -14.99 -52.90 15.55
CA THR A 305 -15.03 -54.36 15.65
C THR A 305 -14.86 -54.78 17.11
N ILE A 306 -13.91 -54.20 17.84
CA ILE A 306 -13.73 -54.48 19.27
C ILE A 306 -14.95 -54.03 20.09
N GLN A 307 -15.57 -52.90 19.73
CA GLN A 307 -16.80 -52.42 20.36
C GLN A 307 -18.00 -53.34 20.06
N GLN A 308 -18.12 -53.86 18.83
CA GLN A 308 -19.18 -54.76 18.39
C GLN A 308 -19.01 -56.18 18.95
N ASP A 309 -17.77 -56.67 19.07
CA ASP A 309 -17.43 -57.92 19.75
C ASP A 309 -17.71 -57.83 21.26
N SER A 310 -17.43 -56.67 21.86
CA SER A 310 -17.83 -56.37 23.25
C SER A 310 -19.36 -56.34 23.40
N ALA A 311 -20.09 -55.71 22.46
CA ALA A 311 -21.55 -55.62 22.49
C ALA A 311 -22.24 -56.98 22.26
N SER A 312 -21.72 -57.80 21.37
CA SER A 312 -22.23 -59.16 21.11
C SER A 312 -21.86 -60.13 22.25
N GLY A 313 -20.70 -59.97 22.87
CA GLY A 313 -20.33 -60.62 24.14
C GLY A 313 -21.29 -60.27 25.29
N VAL A 314 -21.71 -59.00 25.38
CA VAL A 314 -22.74 -58.53 26.32
C VAL A 314 -24.10 -59.17 26.02
N SER A 315 -24.53 -59.22 24.75
CA SER A 315 -25.82 -59.83 24.36
C SER A 315 -25.89 -61.34 24.65
N ASN A 316 -24.81 -62.09 24.38
CA ASN A 316 -24.73 -63.53 24.68
C ASN A 316 -24.70 -63.79 26.19
N ALA A 317 -24.00 -62.93 26.97
CA ALA A 317 -24.03 -62.98 28.42
C ALA A 317 -25.42 -62.67 28.98
N ILE A 318 -26.12 -61.66 28.44
CA ILE A 318 -27.51 -61.31 28.80
C ILE A 318 -28.45 -62.48 28.51
N THR A 319 -28.34 -63.16 27.38
CA THR A 319 -29.21 -64.30 27.02
C THR A 319 -29.00 -65.50 27.94
N LEU A 320 -27.74 -65.84 28.27
CA LEU A 320 -27.41 -66.90 29.22
C LEU A 320 -27.90 -66.56 30.64
N ILE A 321 -27.72 -65.31 31.08
CA ILE A 321 -28.25 -64.78 32.35
C ILE A 321 -29.78 -64.87 32.36
N PHE A 322 -30.46 -64.46 31.29
CA PHE A 322 -31.92 -64.54 31.17
C PHE A 322 -32.44 -65.99 31.30
N THR A 323 -31.72 -66.96 30.75
CA THR A 323 -32.12 -68.38 30.81
C THR A 323 -31.99 -68.95 32.23
N VAL A 324 -30.91 -68.59 32.94
CA VAL A 324 -30.68 -68.96 34.36
C VAL A 324 -31.66 -68.23 35.29
N VAL A 325 -31.98 -66.97 34.98
CA VAL A 325 -32.98 -66.16 35.68
C VAL A 325 -34.38 -66.73 35.49
N LEU A 326 -34.76 -67.20 34.29
CA LEU A 326 -36.07 -67.80 34.02
C LEU A 326 -36.33 -69.05 34.89
N ILE A 327 -35.34 -69.93 35.03
CA ILE A 327 -35.40 -71.13 35.89
C ILE A 327 -35.45 -70.73 37.37
N SER A 328 -34.68 -69.71 37.75
CA SER A 328 -34.69 -69.14 39.11
C SER A 328 -36.03 -68.47 39.46
N ILE A 329 -36.72 -67.87 38.48
CA ILE A 329 -38.03 -67.26 38.61
C ILE A 329 -39.09 -68.32 38.90
N ILE A 330 -39.07 -69.48 38.22
CA ILE A 330 -40.06 -70.55 38.45
C ILE A 330 -39.97 -71.09 39.89
N VAL A 331 -38.76 -71.28 40.41
CA VAL A 331 -38.50 -71.68 41.81
C VAL A 331 -38.87 -70.55 42.78
N SER A 332 -38.58 -69.30 42.40
CA SER A 332 -38.93 -68.11 43.19
C SER A 332 -40.43 -67.86 43.24
N VAL A 333 -41.23 -68.17 42.22
CA VAL A 333 -42.70 -67.96 42.20
C VAL A 333 -43.41 -68.83 43.24
N VAL A 334 -42.89 -70.03 43.51
CA VAL A 334 -43.39 -70.95 44.55
C VAL A 334 -43.06 -70.44 45.96
N ILE A 335 -41.85 -69.92 46.16
CA ILE A 335 -41.43 -69.28 47.44
C ILE A 335 -42.13 -67.92 47.62
N ALA A 336 -42.35 -67.20 46.52
CA ALA A 336 -42.98 -65.91 46.46
C ALA A 336 -44.44 -66.02 46.84
N THR A 337 -45.24 -66.95 46.32
CA THR A 337 -46.69 -67.02 46.67
C THR A 337 -46.96 -67.14 48.17
N VAL A 338 -46.07 -67.80 48.93
CA VAL A 338 -46.14 -67.90 50.40
C VAL A 338 -45.66 -66.62 51.11
N THR A 339 -44.67 -65.93 50.55
CA THR A 339 -44.06 -64.70 51.11
C THR A 339 -44.85 -63.43 50.73
N VAL A 340 -45.34 -63.36 49.49
CA VAL A 340 -46.17 -62.33 48.85
C VAL A 340 -47.41 -62.07 49.67
N ARG A 341 -48.15 -63.07 50.16
CA ARG A 341 -49.31 -62.82 51.03
C ARG A 341 -48.96 -62.09 52.34
N SER A 342 -47.71 -62.17 52.81
CA SER A 342 -47.23 -61.45 54.01
C SER A 342 -46.54 -60.11 53.71
N ILE A 343 -46.29 -59.79 52.43
CA ILE A 343 -45.59 -58.59 51.92
C ILE A 343 -46.54 -57.66 51.14
N SER A 344 -47.49 -58.22 50.37
CA SER A 344 -48.38 -57.49 49.45
C SER A 344 -49.33 -56.51 50.11
N ILE A 345 -49.69 -56.72 51.38
CA ILE A 345 -50.65 -55.84 52.07
C ILE A 345 -49.97 -54.51 52.47
N PRO A 346 -48.75 -54.49 53.06
CA PRO A 346 -47.97 -53.26 53.22
C PRO A 346 -47.52 -52.62 51.88
N LEU A 347 -47.10 -53.42 50.89
CA LEU A 347 -46.64 -52.91 49.58
C LEU A 347 -47.76 -52.29 48.74
N ALA A 348 -49.00 -52.78 48.85
CA ALA A 348 -50.15 -52.18 48.15
C ALA A 348 -50.39 -50.72 48.58
N LYS A 349 -50.16 -50.38 49.85
CA LYS A 349 -50.27 -49.00 50.35
C LYS A 349 -49.15 -48.09 49.84
N VAL A 350 -47.91 -48.59 49.78
CA VAL A 350 -46.77 -47.87 49.17
C VAL A 350 -47.01 -47.66 47.67
N ASN A 351 -47.48 -48.69 46.96
CA ASN A 351 -47.77 -48.64 45.53
C ASN A 351 -48.97 -47.72 45.20
N GLN A 352 -49.96 -47.62 46.09
CA GLN A 352 -51.07 -46.69 45.94
C GLN A 352 -50.61 -45.23 46.01
N ILE A 353 -49.75 -44.88 46.97
CA ILE A 353 -49.20 -43.51 47.08
C ILE A 353 -48.23 -43.22 45.93
N LEU A 354 -47.39 -44.17 45.54
CA LEU A 354 -46.54 -44.02 44.35
C LEU A 354 -47.34 -43.90 43.06
N GLY A 355 -48.53 -44.49 42.98
CA GLY A 355 -49.47 -44.28 41.87
C GLY A 355 -50.02 -42.85 41.81
N VAL A 356 -50.23 -42.21 42.97
CA VAL A 356 -50.60 -40.79 43.05
C VAL A 356 -49.43 -39.90 42.65
N VAL A 357 -48.21 -40.20 43.12
CA VAL A 357 -46.98 -39.48 42.71
C VAL A 357 -46.71 -39.63 41.22
N ALA A 358 -46.91 -40.82 40.64
CA ALA A 358 -46.77 -41.08 39.21
C ALA A 358 -47.82 -40.36 38.36
N SER A 359 -48.97 -39.98 38.95
CA SER A 359 -49.99 -39.13 38.30
C SER A 359 -49.65 -37.63 38.32
N GLY A 360 -48.50 -37.27 38.91
CA GLY A 360 -48.00 -35.90 38.98
C GLY A 360 -48.33 -35.17 40.29
N ASP A 361 -49.00 -35.82 41.25
CA ASP A 361 -49.31 -35.21 42.55
C ASP A 361 -48.28 -35.62 43.61
N MET A 362 -47.32 -34.72 43.86
CA MET A 362 -46.22 -34.91 44.80
C MET A 362 -46.54 -34.37 46.21
N THR A 363 -47.78 -33.92 46.47
CA THR A 363 -48.16 -33.34 47.77
C THR A 363 -48.40 -34.39 48.87
N GLN A 364 -48.55 -35.66 48.48
CA GLN A 364 -48.86 -36.78 49.38
C GLN A 364 -47.60 -37.39 50.02
N LYS A 365 -47.72 -37.81 51.29
CA LYS A 365 -46.63 -38.45 52.04
C LYS A 365 -47.01 -39.86 52.46
N LEU A 366 -46.03 -40.77 52.44
CA LEU A 366 -46.20 -42.12 53.00
C LEU A 366 -46.11 -42.07 54.53
N ASP A 367 -46.95 -42.87 55.20
CA ASP A 367 -46.89 -43.12 56.65
C ASP A 367 -45.62 -43.92 56.98
N ASP A 368 -44.70 -43.28 57.70
CA ASP A 368 -43.37 -43.79 58.03
C ASP A 368 -43.24 -44.27 59.49
N SER A 369 -44.36 -44.43 60.19
CA SER A 369 -44.41 -44.78 61.62
C SER A 369 -44.00 -46.23 61.95
N ALA A 370 -43.96 -47.12 60.95
CA ALA A 370 -43.55 -48.51 61.12
C ALA A 370 -42.05 -48.64 61.43
N LYS A 371 -41.70 -49.56 62.34
CA LYS A 371 -40.30 -49.84 62.77
C LYS A 371 -39.72 -51.09 62.09
N ASP A 372 -40.40 -51.58 61.06
CA ASP A 372 -39.98 -52.70 60.23
C ASP A 372 -39.49 -52.20 58.86
N GLU A 373 -39.17 -53.12 57.96
CA GLU A 373 -38.60 -52.86 56.64
C GLU A 373 -39.49 -51.96 55.75
N PHE A 374 -40.79 -51.87 56.02
CA PHE A 374 -41.72 -51.04 55.26
C PHE A 374 -41.75 -49.58 55.73
N GLY A 375 -41.43 -49.31 56.99
CA GLY A 375 -41.27 -47.94 57.49
C GLY A 375 -39.99 -47.26 56.99
N GLU A 376 -38.92 -48.02 56.76
CA GLU A 376 -37.70 -47.51 56.10
C GLU A 376 -37.92 -47.19 54.63
N LEU A 377 -38.69 -48.03 53.92
CA LEU A 377 -39.11 -47.80 52.54
C LEU A 377 -39.92 -46.50 52.40
N ALA A 378 -40.88 -46.25 53.31
CA ALA A 378 -41.66 -45.02 53.34
C ALA A 378 -40.79 -43.75 53.50
N ARG A 379 -39.78 -43.77 54.38
CA ARG A 379 -38.84 -42.63 54.58
C ARG A 379 -38.01 -42.33 53.33
N ASN A 380 -37.53 -43.36 52.64
CA ASN A 380 -36.74 -43.17 51.41
C ASN A 380 -37.61 -42.68 50.24
N CYS A 381 -38.85 -43.18 50.10
CA CYS A 381 -39.81 -42.64 49.12
C CYS A 381 -40.12 -41.16 49.37
N ASN A 382 -40.34 -40.76 50.63
CA ASN A 382 -40.57 -39.35 50.98
C ASN A 382 -39.36 -38.45 50.63
N LYS A 383 -38.11 -38.93 50.74
CA LYS A 383 -36.91 -38.18 50.28
C LYS A 383 -36.87 -38.00 48.77
N VAL A 384 -37.25 -39.01 48.00
CA VAL A 384 -37.32 -38.91 46.52
C VAL A 384 -38.37 -37.88 46.11
N ILE A 385 -39.56 -37.93 46.73
CA ILE A 385 -40.64 -36.96 46.48
C ILE A 385 -40.15 -35.53 46.77
N ALA A 386 -39.46 -35.31 47.91
CA ALA A 386 -38.92 -33.99 48.26
C ALA A 386 -37.85 -33.49 47.25
N ASN A 387 -36.95 -34.36 46.80
CA ASN A 387 -35.93 -34.01 45.81
C ASN A 387 -36.56 -33.68 44.44
N LEU A 388 -37.61 -34.40 44.03
CA LEU A 388 -38.35 -34.12 42.80
C LEU A 388 -39.12 -32.80 42.89
N GLN A 389 -39.77 -32.50 44.03
CA GLN A 389 -40.39 -31.19 44.28
C GLN A 389 -39.38 -30.05 44.12
N GLN A 390 -38.19 -30.19 44.71
CA GLN A 390 -37.14 -29.18 44.64
C GLN A 390 -36.57 -29.02 43.22
N LEU A 391 -36.44 -30.11 42.47
CA LEU A 391 -36.01 -30.10 41.07
C LEU A 391 -37.04 -29.40 40.17
N ILE A 392 -38.33 -29.73 40.31
CA ILE A 392 -39.43 -29.13 39.54
C ILE A 392 -39.53 -27.63 39.83
N GLN A 393 -39.48 -27.22 41.11
CA GLN A 393 -39.42 -25.80 41.49
C GLN A 393 -38.19 -25.10 40.90
N GLY A 394 -37.04 -25.77 40.87
CA GLY A 394 -35.83 -25.28 40.23
C GLY A 394 -35.97 -25.09 38.72
N ILE A 395 -36.67 -26.00 38.03
CA ILE A 395 -36.96 -25.89 36.59
C ILE A 395 -37.90 -24.72 36.33
N ILE A 396 -39.02 -24.61 37.06
CA ILE A 396 -39.98 -23.51 36.92
C ILE A 396 -39.26 -22.15 37.06
N SER A 397 -38.48 -21.97 38.13
CA SER A 397 -37.76 -20.72 38.36
C SER A 397 -36.75 -20.39 37.25
N ARG A 398 -36.01 -21.39 36.73
CA ARG A 398 -35.01 -21.19 35.68
C ARG A 398 -35.65 -20.93 34.32
N SER A 399 -36.76 -21.60 34.00
CA SER A 399 -37.54 -21.35 32.79
C SER A 399 -38.10 -19.94 32.76
N THR A 400 -38.64 -19.44 33.89
CA THR A 400 -39.11 -18.04 33.98
C THR A 400 -37.97 -17.04 33.79
N GLN A 401 -36.79 -17.30 34.38
CA GLN A 401 -35.61 -16.46 34.18
C GLN A 401 -35.13 -16.49 32.71
N LEU A 402 -35.17 -17.66 32.06
CA LEU A 402 -34.79 -17.82 30.67
C LEU A 402 -35.74 -17.06 29.73
N ALA A 403 -37.05 -17.17 29.95
CA ALA A 403 -38.05 -16.42 29.19
C ALA A 403 -37.84 -14.90 29.31
N ALA A 404 -37.62 -14.39 30.53
CA ALA A 404 -37.33 -12.97 30.76
C ALA A 404 -36.03 -12.51 30.10
N ALA A 405 -34.97 -13.32 30.14
CA ALA A 405 -33.70 -13.02 29.47
C ALA A 405 -33.85 -12.98 27.94
N SER A 406 -34.66 -13.88 27.38
CA SER A 406 -34.99 -13.89 25.95
C SER A 406 -35.81 -12.66 25.53
N GLU A 407 -36.81 -12.24 26.32
CA GLU A 407 -37.54 -10.99 26.07
C GLU A 407 -36.62 -9.77 26.11
N GLN A 408 -35.70 -9.72 27.09
CA GLN A 408 -34.70 -8.65 27.18
C GLN A 408 -33.78 -8.64 25.95
N THR A 409 -33.36 -9.82 25.47
CA THR A 409 -32.52 -9.96 24.28
C THR A 409 -33.26 -9.50 23.03
N SER A 410 -34.54 -9.84 22.88
CA SER A 410 -35.40 -9.35 21.81
C SER A 410 -35.51 -7.82 21.83
N ALA A 411 -35.73 -7.21 23.00
CA ALA A 411 -35.79 -5.75 23.14
C ALA A 411 -34.48 -5.05 22.77
N ILE A 412 -33.33 -5.58 23.21
CA ILE A 412 -32.00 -5.09 22.82
C ILE A 412 -31.80 -5.20 21.31
N THR A 413 -32.25 -6.31 20.73
CA THR A 413 -32.12 -6.56 19.29
C THR A 413 -32.91 -5.56 18.46
N VAL A 414 -34.14 -5.22 18.87
CA VAL A 414 -34.94 -4.15 18.25
C VAL A 414 -34.21 -2.80 18.32
N GLN A 415 -33.61 -2.48 19.47
CA GLN A 415 -32.83 -1.26 19.64
C GLN A 415 -31.58 -1.25 18.73
N THR A 416 -30.88 -2.37 18.61
CA THR A 416 -29.74 -2.55 17.70
C THR A 416 -30.14 -2.33 16.24
N THR A 417 -31.25 -2.92 15.78
CA THR A 417 -31.76 -2.71 14.41
C THR A 417 -32.09 -1.25 14.13
N GLN A 418 -32.65 -0.54 15.12
CA GLN A 418 -32.92 0.90 15.00
C GLN A 418 -31.61 1.71 14.90
N ALA A 419 -30.62 1.42 15.76
CA ALA A 419 -29.32 2.09 15.72
C ALA A 419 -28.60 1.87 14.38
N ILE A 420 -28.69 0.68 13.80
CA ILE A 420 -28.13 0.37 12.49
C ILE A 420 -28.79 1.18 11.37
N ARG A 421 -30.11 1.41 11.43
CA ARG A 421 -30.80 2.27 10.46
C ARG A 421 -30.31 3.70 10.52
N GLU A 422 -30.11 4.23 11.73
CA GLU A 422 -29.56 5.57 11.95
C GLU A 422 -28.12 5.66 11.45
N GLN A 423 -27.29 4.65 11.74
CA GLN A 423 -25.92 4.55 11.24
C GLN A 423 -25.88 4.54 9.71
N LYS A 424 -26.73 3.76 9.04
CA LYS A 424 -26.80 3.72 7.56
C LYS A 424 -27.13 5.10 6.97
N SER A 425 -28.05 5.83 7.60
CA SER A 425 -28.37 7.20 7.19
C SER A 425 -27.17 8.14 7.34
N GLN A 426 -26.44 8.07 8.46
CA GLN A 426 -25.26 8.90 8.70
C GLN A 426 -24.13 8.58 7.70
N VAL A 427 -23.92 7.30 7.40
CA VAL A 427 -22.92 6.84 6.43
C VAL A 427 -23.26 7.31 5.02
N THR A 428 -24.54 7.27 4.64
CA THR A 428 -24.98 7.79 3.34
C THR A 428 -24.70 9.29 3.23
N GLN A 429 -24.98 10.06 4.29
CA GLN A 429 -24.69 11.49 4.32
C GLN A 429 -23.17 11.78 4.25
N ALA A 430 -22.36 10.99 4.94
CA ALA A 430 -20.90 11.07 4.86
C ALA A 430 -20.38 10.72 3.45
N ALA A 431 -20.99 9.75 2.76
CA ALA A 431 -20.63 9.38 1.40
C ALA A 431 -20.93 10.52 0.41
N THR A 432 -22.07 11.18 0.56
CA THR A 432 -22.40 12.39 -0.21
C THR A 432 -21.38 13.50 0.03
N ALA A 433 -21.05 13.81 1.29
CA ALA A 433 -20.05 14.82 1.62
C ALA A 433 -18.65 14.49 1.06
N THR A 434 -18.27 13.21 1.07
CA THR A 434 -17.00 12.74 0.50
C THR A 434 -16.97 12.89 -1.03
N THR A 435 -18.11 12.64 -1.68
CA THR A 435 -18.26 12.84 -3.14
C THR A 435 -18.16 14.33 -3.51
N GLU A 436 -18.81 15.20 -2.74
CA GLU A 436 -18.69 16.65 -2.90
C GLU A 436 -17.26 17.14 -2.64
N MET A 437 -16.55 16.55 -1.66
CA MET A 437 -15.15 16.85 -1.37
C MET A 437 -14.24 16.47 -2.54
N SER A 438 -14.41 15.28 -3.13
CA SER A 438 -13.67 14.84 -4.32
C SER A 438 -13.88 15.77 -5.51
N SER A 439 -15.14 16.16 -5.76
CA SER A 439 -15.51 17.12 -6.81
C SER A 439 -14.86 18.49 -6.58
N THR A 440 -14.88 18.98 -5.34
CA THR A 440 -14.26 20.26 -4.97
C THR A 440 -12.75 20.22 -5.13
N ALA A 441 -12.10 19.13 -4.68
CA ALA A 441 -10.66 18.94 -4.86
C ALA A 441 -10.27 18.95 -6.34
N GLN A 442 -11.06 18.30 -7.21
CA GLN A 442 -10.86 18.35 -8.67
C GLN A 442 -10.99 19.78 -9.22
N GLY A 443 -11.98 20.55 -8.73
CA GLY A 443 -12.15 21.95 -9.10
C GLY A 443 -10.98 22.84 -8.67
N VAL A 444 -10.44 22.61 -7.47
CA VAL A 444 -9.24 23.30 -6.96
C VAL A 444 -8.01 22.95 -7.79
N LEU A 445 -7.84 21.67 -8.14
CA LEU A 445 -6.78 21.19 -9.03
C LEU A 445 -6.80 21.91 -10.38
N GLN A 446 -7.98 21.99 -11.02
CA GLN A 446 -8.15 22.70 -12.29
C GLN A 446 -7.82 24.18 -12.13
N SER A 447 -8.38 24.82 -11.10
CA SER A 447 -8.14 26.25 -10.83
C SER A 447 -6.66 26.55 -10.58
N SER A 448 -5.94 25.63 -9.94
CA SER A 448 -4.50 25.77 -9.69
C SER A 448 -3.69 25.63 -10.98
N ASN A 449 -4.05 24.69 -11.86
CA ASN A 449 -3.41 24.55 -13.16
C ASN A 449 -3.65 25.76 -14.07
N ASP A 450 -4.87 26.31 -14.06
CA ASP A 450 -5.20 27.53 -14.78
C ASP A 450 -4.40 28.73 -14.21
N ALA A 451 -4.26 28.82 -12.88
CA ALA A 451 -3.44 29.83 -12.24
C ALA A 451 -1.96 29.72 -12.64
N VAL A 452 -1.39 28.51 -12.68
CA VAL A 452 -0.01 28.28 -13.15
C VAL A 452 0.18 28.75 -14.60
N ALA A 453 -0.79 28.52 -15.47
CA ALA A 453 -0.74 28.98 -16.86
C ALA A 453 -0.76 30.52 -16.96
N GLU A 454 -1.64 31.18 -16.21
CA GLU A 454 -1.71 32.65 -16.17
C GLU A 454 -0.46 33.28 -15.54
N ILE A 455 0.08 32.68 -14.48
CA ILE A 455 1.33 33.08 -13.84
C ILE A 455 2.50 33.01 -14.84
N LYS A 456 2.58 31.94 -15.64
CA LYS A 456 3.58 31.80 -16.71
C LYS A 456 3.43 32.88 -17.78
N ASN A 457 2.21 33.26 -18.14
CA ASN A 457 1.97 34.37 -19.06
C ASN A 457 2.44 35.71 -18.46
N ALA A 458 2.17 35.95 -17.18
CA ALA A 458 2.62 37.15 -16.48
C ALA A 458 4.15 37.22 -16.38
N ASP A 459 4.82 36.08 -16.15
CA ASP A 459 6.28 35.99 -16.11
C ASP A 459 6.93 36.35 -17.45
N ASN A 460 6.42 35.78 -18.54
CA ASN A 460 6.86 36.10 -19.90
C ASN A 460 6.67 37.59 -20.24
N GLU A 461 5.53 38.17 -19.83
CA GLU A 461 5.25 39.59 -20.06
C GLU A 461 6.17 40.49 -19.23
N ALA A 462 6.48 40.11 -17.98
CA ALA A 462 7.44 40.84 -17.14
C ALA A 462 8.85 40.85 -17.75
N GLU A 463 9.33 39.70 -18.25
CA GLU A 463 10.62 39.60 -18.96
C GLU A 463 10.62 40.42 -20.26
N ARG A 464 9.52 40.42 -21.02
CA ARG A 464 9.37 41.27 -22.21
C ARG A 464 9.49 42.76 -21.86
N VAL A 465 8.79 43.22 -20.83
CA VAL A 465 8.81 44.63 -20.39
C VAL A 465 10.18 45.03 -19.84
N LYS A 466 10.87 44.09 -19.17
CA LYS A 466 12.25 44.27 -18.71
C LYS A 466 13.20 44.47 -19.90
N GLY A 467 13.08 43.67 -20.95
CA GLY A 467 13.82 43.85 -22.21
C GLY A 467 13.60 45.22 -22.84
N ILE A 468 12.34 45.65 -22.96
CA ILE A 468 11.98 46.98 -23.49
C ILE A 468 12.58 48.10 -22.62
N SER A 469 12.58 47.94 -21.29
CA SER A 469 13.16 48.93 -20.38
C SER A 469 14.67 49.07 -20.55
N LEU A 470 15.39 47.96 -20.76
CA LEU A 470 16.83 47.96 -21.04
C LEU A 470 17.15 48.60 -22.38
N GLU A 471 16.35 48.33 -23.42
CA GLU A 471 16.48 48.98 -24.72
C GLU A 471 16.24 50.49 -24.62
N ASN A 472 15.18 50.92 -23.95
CA ASN A 472 14.89 52.34 -23.69
C ASN A 472 16.04 53.02 -22.95
N LYS A 473 16.63 52.35 -21.95
CA LYS A 473 17.82 52.87 -21.25
C LYS A 473 18.97 53.12 -22.23
N ALA A 474 19.26 52.18 -23.13
CA ALA A 474 20.31 52.34 -24.13
C ALA A 474 20.04 53.52 -25.09
N ILE A 475 18.80 53.65 -25.56
CA ILE A 475 18.38 54.75 -26.44
C ILE A 475 18.54 56.11 -25.74
N ILE A 476 18.13 56.22 -24.48
CA ILE A 476 18.25 57.49 -23.73
C ILE A 476 19.72 57.85 -23.47
N LEU A 477 20.57 56.88 -23.18
CA LEU A 477 22.02 57.11 -23.02
C LEU A 477 22.65 57.60 -24.33
N GLN A 478 22.25 57.00 -25.46
CA GLN A 478 22.67 57.45 -26.78
C GLN A 478 22.20 58.88 -27.07
N LEU A 479 20.94 59.20 -26.80
CA LEU A 479 20.40 60.56 -26.93
C LEU A 479 21.15 61.56 -26.06
N SER A 480 21.47 61.19 -24.81
CA SER A 480 22.26 62.04 -23.91
C SER A 480 23.66 62.32 -24.49
N HIS A 481 24.27 61.36 -25.17
CA HIS A 481 25.55 61.53 -25.84
C HIS A 481 25.44 62.47 -27.05
N GLU A 482 24.40 62.32 -27.86
CA GLU A 482 24.14 63.19 -29.01
C GLU A 482 23.85 64.65 -28.61
N VAL A 483 23.10 64.86 -27.53
CA VAL A 483 22.85 66.19 -26.96
C VAL A 483 24.14 66.83 -26.43
N GLU A 484 25.02 66.05 -25.80
CA GLU A 484 26.35 66.50 -25.37
C GLU A 484 27.19 66.95 -26.57
N GLN A 485 27.24 66.16 -27.64
CA GLN A 485 27.96 66.52 -28.87
C GLN A 485 27.40 67.80 -29.50
N ALA A 486 26.08 67.95 -29.57
CA ALA A 486 25.44 69.15 -30.09
C ALA A 486 25.78 70.39 -29.24
N SER A 487 25.83 70.24 -27.91
CA SER A 487 26.22 71.30 -26.98
C SER A 487 27.65 71.77 -27.23
N VAL A 488 28.58 70.84 -27.50
CA VAL A 488 29.97 71.18 -27.87
C VAL A 488 30.02 72.01 -29.16
N VAL A 489 29.25 71.64 -30.19
CA VAL A 489 29.21 72.36 -31.48
C VAL A 489 28.64 73.76 -31.32
N ILE A 490 27.53 73.92 -30.59
CA ILE A 490 26.92 75.24 -30.37
C ILE A 490 27.81 76.13 -29.49
N ASN A 491 28.47 75.57 -28.49
CA ASN A 491 29.42 76.32 -27.67
C ASN A 491 30.62 76.80 -28.51
N LYS A 492 31.08 75.99 -29.47
CA LYS A 492 32.07 76.43 -30.45
C LYS A 492 31.54 77.59 -31.31
N LEU A 493 30.30 77.50 -31.82
CA LEU A 493 29.65 78.58 -32.57
C LEU A 493 29.55 79.87 -31.74
N HIS A 494 29.24 79.77 -30.45
CA HIS A 494 29.21 80.92 -29.53
C HIS A 494 30.59 81.60 -29.44
N LYS A 495 31.68 80.82 -29.27
CA LYS A 495 33.06 81.34 -29.26
C LYS A 495 33.50 81.95 -30.59
N ASP A 496 33.14 81.32 -31.70
CA ASP A 496 33.45 81.82 -33.04
C ASP A 496 32.70 83.15 -33.30
N SER A 497 31.44 83.24 -32.87
CA SER A 497 30.63 84.47 -32.95
C SER A 497 31.16 85.59 -32.07
N ALA A 498 31.71 85.28 -30.88
CA ALA A 498 32.41 86.24 -30.03
C ALA A 498 33.67 86.80 -30.71
N SER A 499 34.42 85.93 -31.39
CA SER A 499 35.59 86.34 -32.17
C SER A 499 35.22 87.28 -33.32
N ILE A 500 34.13 86.98 -34.06
CA ILE A 500 33.60 87.87 -35.11
C ILE A 500 33.19 89.22 -34.54
N GLY A 501 32.54 89.24 -33.37
CA GLY A 501 32.19 90.49 -32.68
C GLY A 501 33.41 91.38 -32.43
N SER A 502 34.53 90.80 -31.96
CA SER A 502 35.78 91.55 -31.75
C SER A 502 36.36 92.13 -33.06
N ILE A 503 36.26 91.39 -34.17
CA ILE A 503 36.71 91.86 -35.48
C ILE A 503 35.85 93.03 -35.97
N LEU A 504 34.53 92.97 -35.76
CA LEU A 504 33.62 94.05 -36.12
C LEU A 504 33.89 95.34 -35.33
N ASP A 505 34.22 95.25 -34.04
CA ASP A 505 34.62 96.41 -33.24
C ASP A 505 35.90 97.07 -33.81
N VAL A 506 36.87 96.28 -34.31
CA VAL A 506 38.06 96.79 -35.00
C VAL A 506 37.68 97.47 -36.32
N ILE A 507 36.83 96.85 -37.15
CA ILE A 507 36.40 97.44 -38.44
C ILE A 507 35.62 98.73 -38.21
N ARG A 508 34.74 98.78 -37.20
CA ARG A 508 34.02 99.99 -36.80
C ARG A 508 34.99 101.09 -36.39
N GLY A 509 36.02 100.75 -35.60
CA GLY A 509 37.09 101.67 -35.24
C GLY A 509 37.85 102.21 -36.46
N ILE A 510 38.17 101.36 -37.45
CA ILE A 510 38.79 101.77 -38.72
C ILE A 510 37.84 102.68 -39.52
N ALA A 511 36.56 102.35 -39.61
CA ALA A 511 35.57 103.15 -40.33
C ALA A 511 35.38 104.53 -39.69
N GLU A 512 35.35 104.60 -38.35
CA GLU A 512 35.25 105.86 -37.61
C GLU A 512 36.51 106.73 -37.77
N GLN A 513 37.71 106.12 -37.73
CA GLN A 513 38.96 106.80 -38.07
C GLN A 513 38.96 107.28 -39.53
N THR A 514 38.47 106.47 -40.47
CA THR A 514 38.38 106.82 -41.90
C THR A 514 37.40 107.96 -42.13
N ASN A 515 36.28 107.99 -41.41
CA ASN A 515 35.29 109.07 -41.44
C ASN A 515 35.87 110.39 -40.91
N LEU A 516 36.66 110.34 -39.83
CA LEU A 516 37.38 111.49 -39.28
C LEU A 516 38.47 112.02 -40.23
N LEU A 517 39.25 111.11 -40.84
CA LEU A 517 40.26 111.46 -41.84
C LEU A 517 39.61 112.10 -43.08
N ALA A 518 38.49 111.54 -43.55
CA ALA A 518 37.73 112.06 -44.68
C ALA A 518 37.09 113.43 -44.37
N LEU A 519 36.59 113.63 -43.15
CA LEU A 519 36.09 114.93 -42.70
C LEU A 519 37.19 115.99 -42.69
N ASN A 520 38.37 115.66 -42.17
CA ASN A 520 39.52 116.57 -42.19
C ASN A 520 39.96 116.88 -43.63
N ALA A 521 39.95 115.90 -44.52
CA ALA A 521 40.24 116.10 -45.94
C ALA A 521 39.18 116.98 -46.64
N ALA A 522 37.89 116.81 -46.32
CA ALA A 522 36.80 117.63 -46.85
C ALA A 522 36.89 119.09 -46.37
N ILE A 523 37.24 119.30 -45.08
CA ILE A 523 37.49 120.64 -44.51
C ILE A 523 38.65 121.32 -45.25
N GLU A 524 39.76 120.63 -45.46
CA GLU A 524 40.93 121.20 -46.13
C GLU A 524 40.69 121.43 -47.64
N ALA A 525 39.89 120.57 -48.28
CA ALA A 525 39.45 120.76 -49.66
C ALA A 525 38.50 121.96 -49.82
N ALA A 526 37.59 122.20 -48.87
CA ALA A 526 36.77 123.42 -48.84
C ALA A 526 37.62 124.69 -48.62
N ARG A 527 38.71 124.56 -47.85
CA ARG A 527 39.68 125.64 -47.60
C ARG A 527 40.48 126.05 -48.84
N ALA A 528 40.70 125.13 -49.78
CA ALA A 528 41.43 125.32 -51.03
C ALA A 528 40.61 125.97 -52.18
N GLY A 529 39.32 126.27 -51.96
CA GLY A 529 38.47 126.94 -52.94
C GLY A 529 38.29 126.16 -54.26
N GLU A 530 38.32 126.84 -55.41
CA GLU A 530 38.11 126.22 -56.74
C GLU A 530 39.15 125.12 -57.09
N GLN A 531 40.36 125.15 -56.50
CA GLN A 531 41.40 124.13 -56.71
C GLN A 531 41.14 122.82 -55.93
N GLY A 532 40.32 122.85 -54.88
CA GLY A 532 40.03 121.71 -54.01
C GLY A 532 38.82 120.88 -54.42
N ARG A 533 38.11 121.28 -55.47
CA ARG A 533 36.78 120.75 -55.82
C ARG A 533 36.77 119.24 -56.12
N GLY A 534 37.80 118.73 -56.81
CA GLY A 534 37.94 117.29 -57.07
C GLY A 534 38.27 116.47 -55.82
N PHE A 535 39.10 117.03 -54.92
CA PHE A 535 39.42 116.40 -53.63
C PHE A 535 38.25 116.42 -52.66
N ALA A 536 37.42 117.46 -52.66
CA ALA A 536 36.21 117.54 -51.86
C ALA A 536 35.22 116.42 -52.23
N VAL A 537 35.03 116.15 -53.52
CA VAL A 537 34.15 115.06 -53.99
C VAL A 537 34.68 113.69 -53.55
N VAL A 538 35.99 113.45 -53.65
CA VAL A 538 36.58 112.18 -53.18
C VAL A 538 36.50 112.06 -51.66
N ALA A 539 36.74 113.13 -50.91
CA ALA A 539 36.63 113.13 -49.46
C ALA A 539 35.18 112.88 -48.98
N ASP A 540 34.18 113.49 -49.63
CA ASP A 540 32.77 113.22 -49.34
C ASP A 540 32.36 111.79 -49.71
N GLU A 541 32.90 111.22 -50.80
CA GLU A 541 32.65 109.82 -51.19
C GLU A 541 33.30 108.84 -50.19
N VAL A 542 34.52 109.11 -49.73
CA VAL A 542 35.19 108.30 -48.67
C VAL A 542 34.44 108.45 -47.34
N ARG A 543 33.95 109.64 -47.01
CA ARG A 543 33.13 109.88 -45.79
C ARG A 543 31.81 109.12 -45.86
N SER A 544 31.14 109.16 -47.01
CA SER A 544 29.92 108.40 -47.30
C SER A 544 30.17 106.89 -47.20
N LEU A 545 31.28 106.40 -47.75
CA LEU A 545 31.68 104.99 -47.68
C LEU A 545 31.99 104.56 -46.24
N ALA A 546 32.75 105.37 -45.49
CA ALA A 546 33.06 105.11 -44.09
C ALA A 546 31.80 105.09 -43.21
N SER A 547 30.86 106.02 -43.45
CA SER A 547 29.56 106.04 -42.76
C SER A 547 28.70 104.82 -43.12
N LYS A 548 28.70 104.38 -44.38
CA LYS A 548 28.04 103.13 -44.79
C LYS A 548 28.70 101.91 -44.15
N THR A 549 30.04 101.85 -44.08
CA THR A 549 30.76 100.77 -43.38
C THR A 549 30.45 100.75 -41.88
N GLN A 550 30.35 101.91 -41.24
CA GLN A 550 29.96 102.02 -39.83
C GLN A 550 28.52 101.55 -39.61
N ALA A 551 27.58 101.95 -40.47
CA ALA A 551 26.19 101.48 -40.42
C ALA A 551 26.08 99.96 -40.63
N SER A 552 26.76 99.40 -41.65
CA SER A 552 26.75 97.96 -41.91
C SER A 552 27.44 97.15 -40.80
N THR A 553 28.54 97.64 -40.22
CA THR A 553 29.18 96.97 -39.08
C THR A 553 28.29 96.98 -37.84
N GLN A 554 27.52 98.04 -37.62
CA GLN A 554 26.54 98.12 -36.53
C GLN A 554 25.37 97.14 -36.75
N GLU A 555 24.86 97.01 -37.98
CA GLU A 555 23.86 96.00 -38.32
C GLU A 555 24.39 94.56 -38.13
N ILE A 556 25.61 94.27 -38.58
CA ILE A 556 26.23 92.95 -38.38
C ILE A 556 26.48 92.69 -36.88
N GLN A 557 26.91 93.69 -36.11
CA GLN A 557 27.11 93.56 -34.67
C GLN A 557 25.80 93.23 -33.95
N ALA A 558 24.68 93.86 -34.34
CA ALA A 558 23.37 93.51 -33.82
C ALA A 558 22.97 92.06 -34.17
N MET A 559 23.22 91.62 -35.41
CA MET A 559 23.00 90.22 -35.81
C MET A 559 23.86 89.22 -35.01
N ILE A 560 25.12 89.56 -34.74
CA ILE A 560 26.04 88.73 -33.94
C ILE A 560 25.60 88.67 -32.47
N GLN A 561 25.12 89.76 -31.89
CA GLN A 561 24.55 89.73 -30.53
C GLN A 561 23.33 88.81 -30.44
N VAL A 562 22.42 88.87 -31.44
CA VAL A 562 21.29 87.94 -31.53
C VAL A 562 21.78 86.49 -31.67
N LEU A 563 22.79 86.24 -32.50
CA LEU A 563 23.39 84.91 -32.68
C LEU A 563 24.03 84.39 -31.39
N GLN A 564 24.78 85.21 -30.68
CA GLN A 564 25.42 84.85 -29.40
C GLN A 564 24.38 84.54 -28.33
N SER A 565 23.34 85.37 -28.20
CA SER A 565 22.22 85.13 -27.28
C SER A 565 21.46 83.85 -27.64
N GLY A 566 21.24 83.60 -28.94
CA GLY A 566 20.61 82.36 -29.42
C GLY A 566 21.45 81.12 -29.15
N ALA A 567 22.77 81.19 -29.34
CA ALA A 567 23.70 80.10 -29.04
C ALA A 567 23.75 79.80 -27.53
N GLN A 568 23.76 80.83 -26.68
CA GLN A 568 23.71 80.67 -25.22
C GLN A 568 22.40 80.00 -24.78
N ALA A 569 21.26 80.46 -25.30
CA ALA A 569 19.96 79.85 -25.01
C ALA A 569 19.89 78.38 -25.48
N ALA A 570 20.49 78.06 -26.62
CA ALA A 570 20.59 76.69 -27.11
C ALA A 570 21.45 75.79 -26.21
N VAL A 571 22.60 76.26 -25.71
CA VAL A 571 23.43 75.52 -24.74
C VAL A 571 22.67 75.27 -23.43
N GLU A 572 21.94 76.26 -22.91
CA GLU A 572 21.11 76.09 -21.71
C GLU A 572 19.99 75.06 -21.92
N ALA A 573 19.32 75.10 -23.07
CA ALA A 573 18.31 74.12 -23.44
C ALA A 573 18.89 72.70 -23.57
N MET A 574 20.08 72.55 -24.17
CA MET A 574 20.78 71.27 -24.29
C MET A 574 21.21 70.72 -22.93
N ASN A 575 21.76 71.54 -22.04
CA ASN A 575 22.10 71.13 -20.67
C ASN A 575 20.86 70.67 -19.89
N LYS A 576 19.73 71.35 -20.06
CA LYS A 576 18.45 70.91 -19.50
C LYS A 576 18.00 69.57 -20.09
N GLY A 577 18.14 69.40 -21.41
CA GLY A 577 17.85 68.13 -22.12
C GLY A 577 18.69 66.97 -21.59
N LYS A 578 20.00 67.17 -21.42
CA LYS A 578 20.93 66.19 -20.83
C LYS A 578 20.49 65.77 -19.43
N LYS A 579 20.24 66.75 -18.54
CA LYS A 579 19.80 66.48 -17.16
C LYS A 579 18.47 65.71 -17.12
N GLN A 580 17.60 65.98 -18.10
CA GLN A 580 16.32 65.27 -18.22
C GLN A 580 16.50 63.84 -18.74
N ALA A 581 17.47 63.59 -19.63
CA ALA A 581 17.86 62.25 -20.05
C ALA A 581 18.46 61.43 -18.88
N GLU A 582 19.36 62.02 -18.09
CA GLU A 582 19.93 61.39 -16.88
C GLU A 582 18.83 61.00 -15.87
N ASN A 583 17.88 61.90 -15.62
CA ASN A 583 16.72 61.60 -14.78
C ASN A 583 15.85 60.47 -15.34
N CYS A 584 15.70 60.41 -16.67
CA CYS A 584 14.94 59.35 -17.33
C CYS A 584 15.62 57.98 -17.14
N VAL A 585 16.95 57.92 -17.31
CA VAL A 585 17.75 56.71 -17.01
C VAL A 585 17.55 56.25 -15.56
N ALA A 586 17.66 57.16 -14.58
CA ALA A 586 17.47 56.83 -13.18
C ALA A 586 16.06 56.31 -12.88
N LYS A 587 15.03 56.86 -13.52
CA LYS A 587 13.64 56.36 -13.40
C LYS A 587 13.46 54.99 -14.05
N THR A 588 14.09 54.74 -15.19
CA THR A 588 14.09 53.42 -15.84
C THR A 588 14.73 52.37 -14.94
N GLU A 589 15.84 52.67 -14.25
CA GLU A 589 16.46 51.73 -13.30
C GLU A 589 15.55 51.39 -12.11
N VAL A 590 14.81 52.37 -11.59
CA VAL A 590 13.81 52.12 -10.53
C VAL A 590 12.68 51.23 -11.06
N ALA A 591 12.22 51.44 -12.28
CA ALA A 591 11.21 50.60 -12.92
C ALA A 591 11.72 49.16 -13.12
N THR A 592 12.97 48.97 -13.56
CA THR A 592 13.59 47.64 -13.69
C THR A 592 13.65 46.91 -12.35
N LYS A 593 14.04 47.58 -11.26
CA LYS A 593 14.04 46.96 -9.91
C LYS A 593 12.64 46.58 -9.42
N ALA A 594 11.63 47.39 -9.75
CA ALA A 594 10.24 47.07 -9.44
C ALA A 594 9.77 45.82 -10.22
N LEU A 595 10.16 45.70 -11.50
CA LEU A 595 9.89 44.50 -12.31
C LEU A 595 10.56 43.26 -11.72
N ASP A 596 11.83 43.33 -11.29
CA ASP A 596 12.50 42.19 -10.64
C ASP A 596 11.75 41.72 -9.37
N SER A 597 11.18 42.67 -8.61
CA SER A 597 10.36 42.34 -7.43
C SER A 597 9.03 41.67 -7.81
N ILE A 598 8.42 42.09 -8.92
CA ILE A 598 7.20 41.47 -9.46
C ILE A 598 7.51 40.04 -9.93
N THR A 599 8.58 39.83 -10.70
CA THR A 599 9.02 38.50 -11.16
C THR A 599 9.25 37.57 -9.97
N HIS A 600 9.88 38.05 -8.89
CA HIS A 600 10.04 37.24 -7.67
C HIS A 600 8.70 36.85 -7.03
N ALA A 601 7.74 37.77 -6.95
CA ALA A 601 6.40 37.48 -6.42
C ALA A 601 5.60 36.51 -7.32
N VAL A 602 5.78 36.61 -8.64
CA VAL A 602 5.18 35.69 -9.63
C VAL A 602 5.74 34.28 -9.48
N HIS A 603 7.05 34.11 -9.28
CA HIS A 603 7.64 32.80 -8.96
C HIS A 603 7.13 32.23 -7.64
N LEU A 604 7.01 33.04 -6.58
CA LEU A 604 6.43 32.56 -5.33
C LEU A 604 4.96 32.11 -5.50
N ALA A 605 4.18 32.82 -6.32
CA ALA A 605 2.81 32.43 -6.65
C ALA A 605 2.75 31.14 -7.47
N HIS A 606 3.72 30.92 -8.37
CA HIS A 606 3.87 29.67 -9.11
C HIS A 606 4.05 28.50 -8.15
N ASP A 607 5.04 28.59 -7.26
CA ASP A 607 5.36 27.53 -6.30
C ASP A 607 4.18 27.22 -5.37
N MET A 608 3.47 28.25 -4.90
CA MET A 608 2.27 28.10 -4.08
C MET A 608 1.15 27.38 -4.86
N SER A 609 0.95 27.73 -6.12
CA SER A 609 -0.07 27.10 -6.97
C SER A 609 0.28 25.64 -7.26
N THR A 610 1.56 25.30 -7.42
CA THR A 610 2.01 23.91 -7.51
C THR A 610 1.70 23.14 -6.22
N GLN A 611 2.00 23.70 -5.05
CA GLN A 611 1.68 23.07 -3.76
C GLN A 611 0.17 22.86 -3.56
N ILE A 612 -0.67 23.82 -3.97
CA ILE A 612 -2.13 23.69 -3.92
C ILE A 612 -2.61 22.56 -4.84
N SER A 613 -2.02 22.44 -6.03
CA SER A 613 -2.34 21.36 -6.98
C SER A 613 -2.03 19.99 -6.38
N ASP A 614 -0.87 19.83 -5.74
CA ASP A 614 -0.48 18.57 -5.11
C ASP A 614 -1.33 18.25 -3.88
N ALA A 615 -1.62 19.22 -3.02
CA ALA A 615 -2.54 19.05 -1.89
C ALA A 615 -3.95 18.64 -2.36
N ALA A 616 -4.44 19.20 -3.46
CA ALA A 616 -5.72 18.84 -4.04
C ALA A 616 -5.72 17.42 -4.65
N LYS A 617 -4.60 16.95 -5.23
CA LYS A 617 -4.46 15.54 -5.65
C LYS A 617 -4.53 14.59 -4.47
N GLU A 618 -3.80 14.90 -3.40
CA GLU A 618 -3.81 14.09 -2.17
C GLU A 618 -5.22 14.05 -1.56
N GLN A 619 -5.90 15.19 -1.47
CA GLN A 619 -7.27 15.26 -0.98
C GLN A 619 -8.24 14.43 -1.84
N ASN A 620 -8.05 14.39 -3.16
CA ASN A 620 -8.85 13.56 -4.05
C ASN A 620 -8.62 12.05 -3.79
N GLN A 621 -7.36 11.64 -3.64
CA GLN A 621 -6.98 10.27 -3.32
C GLN A 621 -7.58 9.83 -1.98
N VAL A 622 -7.41 10.65 -0.92
CA VAL A 622 -7.97 10.38 0.41
C VAL A 622 -9.50 10.30 0.36
N SER A 623 -10.17 11.15 -0.44
CA SER A 623 -11.62 11.06 -0.62
C SER A 623 -12.05 9.74 -1.25
N HIS A 624 -11.28 9.20 -2.20
CA HIS A 624 -11.56 7.89 -2.80
C HIS A 624 -11.40 6.75 -1.78
N GLU A 625 -10.37 6.81 -0.95
CA GLU A 625 -10.16 5.85 0.15
C GLU A 625 -11.29 5.91 1.19
N ILE A 626 -11.72 7.12 1.59
CA ILE A 626 -12.86 7.30 2.50
C ILE A 626 -14.14 6.72 1.87
N SER A 627 -14.38 6.92 0.58
CA SER A 627 -15.55 6.37 -0.11
C SER A 627 -15.59 4.83 -0.01
N LYS A 628 -14.45 4.17 -0.21
CA LYS A 628 -14.32 2.70 -0.09
C LYS A 628 -14.54 2.23 1.35
N LEU A 629 -14.05 2.97 2.33
CA LEU A 629 -14.30 2.68 3.76
C LEU A 629 -15.78 2.81 4.10
N LEU A 630 -16.47 3.82 3.59
CA LEU A 630 -17.91 4.01 3.81
C LEU A 630 -18.74 2.87 3.20
N GLU A 631 -18.39 2.38 2.01
CA GLU A 631 -19.02 1.18 1.41
C GLU A 631 -18.85 -0.05 2.31
N SER A 632 -17.65 -0.26 2.86
CA SER A 632 -17.39 -1.35 3.80
C SER A 632 -18.23 -1.21 5.08
N ILE A 633 -18.38 0.01 5.62
CA ILE A 633 -19.23 0.26 6.80
C ILE A 633 -20.70 -0.05 6.49
N VAL A 634 -21.21 0.28 5.29
CA VAL A 634 -22.58 -0.10 4.89
C VAL A 634 -22.74 -1.63 4.87
N SER A 635 -21.78 -2.36 4.29
CA SER A 635 -21.82 -3.82 4.25
C SER A 635 -21.82 -4.43 5.66
N ILE A 636 -20.98 -3.92 6.57
CA ILE A 636 -20.93 -4.38 7.97
C ILE A 636 -22.25 -4.08 8.69
N ALA A 637 -22.83 -2.90 8.44
CA ALA A 637 -24.12 -2.53 9.00
C ALA A 637 -25.25 -3.46 8.53
N GLU A 638 -25.25 -3.86 7.25
CA GLU A 638 -26.23 -4.83 6.71
C GLU A 638 -26.05 -6.23 7.29
N GLU A 639 -24.81 -6.70 7.44
CA GLU A 639 -24.53 -7.97 8.12
C GLU A 639 -24.98 -7.95 9.59
N THR A 640 -24.71 -6.84 10.29
CA THR A 640 -25.13 -6.66 11.68
C THR A 640 -26.66 -6.62 11.81
N ALA A 641 -27.37 -6.01 10.84
CA ALA A 641 -28.83 -6.00 10.82
C ALA A 641 -29.40 -7.41 10.65
N SER A 642 -28.81 -8.20 9.74
CA SER A 642 -29.19 -9.59 9.53
C SER A 642 -28.92 -10.46 10.78
N GLY A 643 -27.75 -10.29 11.41
CA GLY A 643 -27.41 -10.99 12.64
C GLY A 643 -28.33 -10.62 13.81
N ALA A 644 -28.72 -9.34 13.91
CA ALA A 644 -29.74 -8.90 14.86
C ALA A 644 -31.08 -9.60 14.58
N GLU A 645 -31.57 -9.60 13.34
CA GLU A 645 -32.84 -10.23 12.99
C GLU A 645 -32.87 -11.74 13.34
N GLN A 646 -31.78 -12.47 13.05
CA GLN A 646 -31.63 -13.87 13.43
C GLN A 646 -31.60 -14.08 14.95
N THR A 647 -30.97 -13.15 15.70
CA THR A 647 -30.93 -13.18 17.16
C THR A 647 -32.33 -12.94 17.75
N SER A 648 -33.13 -12.06 17.13
CA SER A 648 -34.52 -11.80 17.52
C SER A 648 -35.37 -13.07 17.36
N GLU A 649 -35.27 -13.74 16.21
CA GLU A 649 -35.99 -14.99 15.93
C GLU A 649 -35.59 -16.09 16.91
N SER A 650 -34.27 -16.28 17.13
CA SER A 650 -33.75 -17.25 18.09
C SER A 650 -34.21 -16.96 19.52
N SER A 651 -34.26 -15.68 19.91
CA SER A 651 -34.73 -15.27 21.23
C SER A 651 -36.23 -15.57 21.42
N HIS A 652 -37.05 -15.34 20.39
CA HIS A 652 -38.46 -15.74 20.41
C HIS A 652 -38.63 -17.24 20.56
N GLU A 653 -37.83 -18.05 19.86
CA GLU A 653 -37.92 -19.51 19.96
C GLU A 653 -37.47 -20.01 21.34
N VAL A 654 -36.41 -19.42 21.93
CA VAL A 654 -35.99 -19.75 23.30
C VAL A 654 -37.07 -19.36 24.33
N ALA A 655 -37.71 -18.20 24.17
CA ALA A 655 -38.82 -17.79 25.04
C ALA A 655 -40.00 -18.77 24.93
N ARG A 656 -40.32 -19.21 23.71
CA ARG A 656 -41.36 -20.21 23.43
C ARG A 656 -41.05 -21.54 24.10
N LEU A 657 -39.83 -22.07 23.92
CA LEU A 657 -39.38 -23.32 24.54
C LEU A 657 -39.34 -23.24 26.07
N ALA A 658 -38.92 -22.10 26.62
CA ALA A 658 -38.93 -21.87 28.07
C ALA A 658 -40.35 -21.90 28.64
N GLU A 659 -41.32 -21.34 27.92
CA GLU A 659 -42.74 -21.39 28.28
C GLU A 659 -43.33 -22.80 28.13
N GLU A 660 -43.01 -23.52 27.05
CA GLU A 660 -43.42 -24.93 26.88
C GLU A 660 -42.85 -25.82 28.00
N LEU A 661 -41.61 -25.58 28.41
CA LEU A 661 -40.99 -26.26 29.54
C LEU A 661 -41.74 -25.91 30.83
N ARG A 662 -42.04 -24.63 31.09
CA ARG A 662 -42.80 -24.16 32.25
C ARG A 662 -44.17 -24.84 32.33
N VAL A 663 -44.92 -24.88 31.23
CA VAL A 663 -46.23 -25.53 31.14
C VAL A 663 -46.12 -27.04 31.36
N SER A 664 -45.09 -27.68 30.81
CA SER A 664 -44.86 -29.13 30.96
C SER A 664 -44.57 -29.53 32.41
N VAL A 665 -43.83 -28.70 33.17
CA VAL A 665 -43.62 -28.95 34.61
C VAL A 665 -44.79 -28.48 35.49
N GLU A 666 -45.63 -27.55 35.04
CA GLU A 666 -46.85 -27.13 35.73
C GLU A 666 -47.89 -28.25 35.89
N GLN A 667 -47.79 -29.30 35.04
CA GLN A 667 -48.63 -30.49 35.16
C GLN A 667 -48.37 -31.28 36.46
N PHE A 668 -47.20 -31.09 37.09
CA PHE A 668 -46.87 -31.69 38.37
C PHE A 668 -47.30 -30.76 39.53
N LYS A 669 -48.15 -31.27 40.42
CA LYS A 669 -48.51 -30.60 41.68
C LYS A 669 -47.41 -30.86 42.70
N VAL A 670 -46.61 -29.83 42.97
CA VAL A 670 -45.49 -29.86 43.92
C VAL A 670 -45.76 -29.09 45.19
#